data_AF-F4PH67-F1
#
_entry.id   AF-F4PH67-F1
#
_cell.length_a   1.000
_cell.length_b   1.000
_cell.length_c   1.000
_cell.angle_alpha   90.00
_cell.angle_beta   90.00
_cell.angle_gamma   90.00
#
_symmetry.space_group_name_H-M   'P 1'
#
loop_
_entity.id
_entity.type
_entity.pdbx_description
1 polymer ?
#
loop_
_entity_poly.entity_id
_entity_poly.type
_entity_poly.pdbx_seq_one_letter_code
_entity_poly.pdbx_strand_id
1 'polypeptide(L)'
;MFRLFLTIIIGLLTVTTSVYAASPTNSAQYAEISNLVSKLGIGSLFPVANEYCVTGGGVLCDSLNQTIISLSFQGRPAILSATDFDAFLTLTTLKIQTWGSAIPNDLIGDMISQLPNLNVITCIGCQLTALPTISRKIDSLDLTNNQITGDLSTNQLNLIKTKLVVTPGAFNLVEDPTIPLPSFPNILTLKTNNFIEFNYTTDIKQLKISFGPNFDSTTFGLIERIRGLESIVLDNTGNAIFDPVPFPHDCILYSPNIASYTSFNVNYQPLNEIYNFNLTKLQTITIDGSPSLFVENKLPIIVSPNSLFLSLPRNNLTSFNLDDYANFNDISLDLSFNNIVGSLPNIPINMRLDVRNNSFTGTVPDDYCFKRITSFANNQLTGLPPMCYICYSGSNIQNIVGGNQFTTFSFADCDHSSINVTNVKYVVETGPLVIRGANVGFTISGLSTSIPSLSFKPNILNREFSATGSVALYNQFVGNKTIEVSLQVSSQPFDFVNTVEFVEPHSISSYDYDRHGNTGFKFTFNGIRFGTNQSMVVVLMGGYKCNISSIVDTKIECVVGTTSIPEVVHNATIRIDDLVTASILVTFRIEYPFVTSIFPPSLAQRGGSITLYGEYGPVLTNPIVKIGGDTCDISAPLTQSTIVCTLAGGVGVKDVYISINGVEWRIASGFKYSNLTAICPGDNDECSGHGECDAESGICLCHQDYKGPACNISSSTPSGEISFSPMVSTISNDNLVVRLGLVTIKEMNIYGEMVRQFIPNPREWRTISSSDSKSVYSAMFEVANITYTLESFNQSTTLTFADKTIQMDAGTMKMTLNITNWSYYGTLNTLQVVMRSHVNVEGGPSKTNCGTKSSDQISTDDNGVLNFMAIERQGRSFYAKFVDRVISDGRATFSKPYIINQTTDGSSQNSTTDIAIDLPFFRYSAIIDPDFSVLLTSPPDDECNPKEDDRPAWFLPVVVTAPVVGGAAIIGGAYFLIKKKLYIDVSSKDWID
;
A
#
# COMPACT_ATOMS: atom_id res chain seq x y z
N MET A 1 -8.91 -5.63 23.45
CA MET A 1 -7.85 -5.44 24.47
C MET A 1 -6.76 -4.45 24.02
N PHE A 2 -6.18 -4.57 22.81
CA PHE A 2 -5.15 -3.63 22.31
C PHE A 2 -5.59 -2.15 22.24
N ARG A 3 -6.85 -1.87 21.87
CA ARG A 3 -7.42 -0.50 21.93
C ARG A 3 -7.55 0.09 23.35
N LEU A 4 -7.44 -0.71 24.41
CA LEU A 4 -7.40 -0.20 25.79
C LEU A 4 -5.99 0.22 26.21
N PHE A 5 -4.95 -0.31 25.56
CA PHE A 5 -3.56 0.03 25.83
C PHE A 5 -3.12 1.32 25.13
N LEU A 6 -3.64 1.60 23.92
CA LEU A 6 -3.28 2.81 23.18
C LEU A 6 -3.78 4.09 23.86
N THR A 7 -4.94 4.05 24.52
CA THR A 7 -5.50 5.17 25.31
C THR A 7 -4.72 5.46 26.59
N ILE A 8 -3.91 4.51 27.08
CA ILE A 8 -3.08 4.68 28.28
C ILE A 8 -1.68 5.20 27.91
N ILE A 9 -1.16 4.87 26.73
CA ILE A 9 0.20 5.26 26.31
C ILE A 9 0.28 6.74 25.87
N ILE A 10 -0.81 7.37 25.43
CA ILE A 10 -0.85 8.82 25.18
C ILE A 10 -0.79 9.63 26.50
N GLY A 11 -0.97 8.99 27.66
CA GLY A 11 -0.92 9.63 28.98
C GLY A 11 0.43 9.55 29.72
N LEU A 12 1.50 8.98 29.12
CA LEU A 12 2.71 8.60 29.87
C LEU A 12 4.04 8.90 29.15
N LEU A 13 4.06 9.92 28.30
CA LEU A 13 5.27 10.44 27.62
C LEU A 13 5.41 11.96 27.79
N THR A 14 5.69 12.40 29.02
CA THR A 14 6.30 13.71 29.27
C THR A 14 7.67 13.51 29.92
N VAL A 15 8.72 13.90 29.18
CA VAL A 15 10.11 13.86 29.64
C VAL A 15 10.29 14.79 30.84
N THR A 16 11.05 14.34 31.83
CA THR A 16 11.46 15.19 32.96
C THR A 16 12.43 16.27 32.50
N THR A 17 11.94 17.49 32.26
CA THR A 17 12.77 18.69 32.10
C THR A 17 12.41 19.73 33.15
N SER A 18 13.37 19.97 34.06
CA SER A 18 13.62 21.21 34.81
C SER A 18 12.46 22.18 35.06
N VAL A 19 12.11 22.36 36.34
CA VAL A 19 11.32 23.48 36.85
C VAL A 19 11.87 24.82 36.35
N TYR A 20 11.06 25.53 35.57
CA TYR A 20 11.19 26.97 35.36
C TYR A 20 9.98 27.66 35.99
N ALA A 21 10.23 28.78 36.68
CA ALA A 21 9.20 29.50 37.42
C ALA A 21 8.12 30.09 36.49
N ALA A 22 6.86 29.91 36.88
CA ALA A 22 5.71 30.36 36.09
C ALA A 22 5.59 31.90 36.04
N SER A 23 5.06 32.40 34.93
CA SER A 23 4.51 33.75 34.81
C SER A 23 2.97 33.66 34.77
N PRO A 24 2.23 34.68 35.24
CA PRO A 24 0.77 34.61 35.28
C PRO A 24 0.14 34.73 33.89
N THR A 25 -0.97 34.01 33.68
CA THR A 25 -1.88 34.20 32.53
C THR A 25 -2.22 35.67 32.31
N ASN A 26 -2.46 36.05 31.04
CA ASN A 26 -2.95 37.38 30.65
C ASN A 26 -4.07 37.85 31.60
N SER A 27 -3.92 39.06 32.16
CA SER A 27 -4.76 39.58 33.24
C SER A 27 -6.24 39.68 32.90
N ALA A 28 -6.59 39.84 31.61
CA ALA A 28 -7.98 39.80 31.15
C ALA A 28 -8.57 38.38 31.22
N GLN A 29 -7.86 37.39 30.66
CA GLN A 29 -8.27 35.97 30.72
C GLN A 29 -8.32 35.45 32.15
N TYR A 30 -7.45 35.94 33.04
CA TYR A 30 -7.43 35.56 34.45
C TYR A 30 -8.72 35.95 35.20
N ALA A 31 -9.23 37.16 34.97
CA ALA A 31 -10.46 37.63 35.62
C ALA A 31 -11.68 36.82 35.16
N GLU A 32 -11.79 36.55 33.86
CA GLU A 32 -12.90 35.78 33.29
C GLU A 32 -12.86 34.30 33.69
N ILE A 33 -11.69 33.63 33.65
CA ILE A 33 -11.63 32.22 34.07
C ILE A 33 -11.90 32.05 35.57
N SER A 34 -11.51 33.01 36.40
CA SER A 34 -11.84 33.01 37.84
C SER A 34 -13.36 33.15 38.07
N ASN A 35 -14.02 34.03 37.30
CA ASN A 35 -15.48 34.16 37.29
C ASN A 35 -16.17 32.87 36.80
N LEU A 36 -15.67 32.27 35.71
CA LEU A 36 -16.18 31.02 35.14
C LEU A 36 -16.02 29.86 36.14
N VAL A 37 -14.85 29.68 36.76
CA VAL A 37 -14.59 28.66 37.78
C VAL A 37 -15.51 28.81 39.00
N SER A 38 -15.81 30.04 39.39
CA SER A 38 -16.82 30.36 40.42
C SER A 38 -18.24 29.96 39.99
N LYS A 39 -18.70 30.42 38.81
CA LYS A 39 -20.01 30.06 38.22
C LYS A 39 -20.21 28.55 38.03
N LEU A 40 -19.14 27.82 37.74
CA LEU A 40 -19.15 26.38 37.52
C LEU A 40 -19.06 25.56 38.82
N GLY A 41 -18.69 26.19 39.95
CA GLY A 41 -18.52 25.51 41.23
C GLY A 41 -17.29 24.59 41.30
N ILE A 42 -16.29 24.79 40.43
CA ILE A 42 -15.13 23.88 40.25
C ILE A 42 -13.85 24.38 40.92
N GLY A 43 -13.92 25.38 41.80
CA GLY A 43 -12.74 25.98 42.44
C GLY A 43 -11.84 25.00 43.23
N SER A 44 -12.37 23.84 43.66
CA SER A 44 -11.57 22.78 44.30
C SER A 44 -10.58 22.09 43.37
N LEU A 45 -10.74 22.23 42.04
CA LEU A 45 -9.80 21.71 41.03
C LEU A 45 -8.64 22.68 40.73
N PHE A 46 -8.67 23.89 41.30
CA PHE A 46 -7.69 24.95 41.08
C PHE A 46 -7.17 25.49 42.43
N PRO A 47 -6.30 24.73 43.13
CA PRO A 47 -5.95 25.02 44.52
C PRO A 47 -5.02 26.23 44.74
N VAL A 48 -4.56 26.90 43.67
CA VAL A 48 -3.61 28.01 43.74
C VAL A 48 -4.13 29.20 42.94
N ALA A 49 -4.18 30.38 43.57
CA ALA A 49 -4.51 31.63 42.89
C ALA A 49 -3.40 32.01 41.88
N ASN A 50 -3.78 32.57 40.73
CA ASN A 50 -2.91 32.96 39.61
C ASN A 50 -2.32 31.82 38.73
N GLU A 51 -2.64 30.54 38.93
CA GLU A 51 -1.97 29.40 38.23
C GLU A 51 -2.90 28.47 37.43
N TYR A 52 -3.77 29.01 36.57
CA TYR A 52 -4.69 28.20 35.74
C TYR A 52 -4.01 27.35 34.64
N CYS A 53 -2.77 27.67 34.25
CA CYS A 53 -2.00 26.89 33.26
C CYS A 53 -1.13 25.79 33.89
N VAL A 54 -1.16 25.60 35.21
CA VAL A 54 -0.34 24.61 35.92
C VAL A 54 -1.14 23.31 36.09
N THR A 55 -1.04 22.44 35.08
CA THR A 55 -1.42 21.00 35.04
C THR A 55 -2.52 20.51 36.00
N GLY A 56 -3.71 20.20 35.45
CA GLY A 56 -4.62 19.21 36.07
C GLY A 56 -6.11 19.55 36.08
N GLY A 57 -6.49 20.83 35.99
CA GLY A 57 -7.87 21.29 36.19
C GLY A 57 -8.82 21.27 34.98
N GLY A 58 -8.38 20.75 33.81
CA GLY A 58 -9.17 20.80 32.57
C GLY A 58 -8.97 22.08 31.73
N VAL A 59 -7.95 22.86 32.03
CA VAL A 59 -7.50 24.03 31.25
C VAL A 59 -6.20 23.66 30.53
N LEU A 60 -6.08 24.03 29.26
CA LEU A 60 -4.83 23.93 28.49
C LEU A 60 -4.45 25.31 27.95
N CYS A 61 -3.17 25.67 28.06
CA CYS A 61 -2.64 26.93 27.58
C CYS A 61 -1.57 26.70 26.50
N ASP A 62 -1.42 27.68 25.60
CA ASP A 62 -0.27 27.78 24.70
C ASP A 62 1.00 28.04 25.52
N SER A 63 2.03 27.21 25.34
CA SER A 63 3.31 27.30 26.05
C SER A 63 4.13 28.52 25.68
N LEU A 64 3.89 29.12 24.51
CA LEU A 64 4.61 30.30 24.03
C LEU A 64 3.95 31.61 24.49
N ASN A 65 2.62 31.68 24.37
CA ASN A 65 1.85 32.91 24.60
C ASN A 65 1.12 32.97 25.95
N GLN A 66 1.11 31.87 26.72
CA GLN A 66 0.41 31.74 28.01
C GLN A 66 -1.10 32.09 27.95
N THR A 67 -1.72 31.93 26.78
CA THR A 67 -3.16 32.10 26.56
C THR A 67 -3.88 30.77 26.59
N ILE A 68 -5.15 30.77 27.00
CA ILE A 68 -5.96 29.56 27.10
C ILE A 68 -6.40 29.11 25.69
N ILE A 69 -6.14 27.85 25.36
CA ILE A 69 -6.46 27.22 24.06
C ILE A 69 -7.46 26.06 24.17
N SER A 70 -7.64 25.48 25.37
CA SER A 70 -8.70 24.51 25.65
C SER A 70 -9.31 24.71 27.03
N LEU A 71 -10.64 24.57 27.10
CA LEU A 71 -11.41 24.52 28.35
C LEU A 71 -12.24 23.23 28.39
N SER A 72 -12.17 22.49 29.50
CA SER A 72 -12.92 21.25 29.73
C SER A 72 -13.42 21.20 31.17
N PHE A 73 -14.72 21.36 31.38
CA PHE A 73 -15.31 21.36 32.71
C PHE A 73 -16.49 20.38 32.84
N GLN A 74 -16.61 19.84 34.05
CA GLN A 74 -17.66 18.89 34.43
C GLN A 74 -18.29 19.34 35.76
N GLY A 75 -19.60 19.55 35.80
CA GLY A 75 -20.27 20.01 37.02
C GLY A 75 -21.75 20.38 36.85
N ARG A 76 -22.24 21.20 37.78
CA ARG A 76 -23.58 21.82 37.73
C ARG A 76 -23.40 23.34 37.53
N PRO A 77 -23.26 23.82 36.29
CA PRO A 77 -23.08 25.24 36.02
C PRO A 77 -24.24 26.08 36.59
N ALA A 78 -23.92 27.24 37.15
CA ALA A 78 -24.84 28.38 37.19
C ALA A 78 -25.13 28.87 35.76
N ILE A 79 -26.02 29.84 35.60
CA ILE A 79 -26.37 30.38 34.27
C ILE A 79 -25.11 30.96 33.60
N LEU A 80 -24.69 30.32 32.50
CA LEU A 80 -23.61 30.76 31.61
C LEU A 80 -24.18 31.65 30.50
N SER A 81 -23.43 32.68 30.12
CA SER A 81 -23.69 33.49 28.92
C SER A 81 -22.47 33.49 28.00
N ALA A 82 -22.65 33.82 26.72
CA ALA A 82 -21.54 33.81 25.75
C ALA A 82 -20.44 34.80 26.15
N THR A 83 -20.83 35.92 26.75
CA THR A 83 -19.95 36.94 27.36
C THR A 83 -19.05 36.43 28.51
N ASP A 84 -19.32 35.23 29.06
CA ASP A 84 -18.41 34.60 30.03
C ASP A 84 -17.13 34.04 29.38
N PHE A 85 -17.00 34.20 28.05
CA PHE A 85 -15.90 33.66 27.26
C PHE A 85 -15.19 34.69 26.36
N ASP A 86 -15.56 35.97 26.41
CA ASP A 86 -15.11 37.01 25.45
C ASP A 86 -13.57 37.18 25.41
N ALA A 87 -12.86 37.02 26.53
CA ALA A 87 -11.39 37.10 26.56
C ALA A 87 -10.68 35.87 25.98
N PHE A 88 -11.37 34.74 25.74
CA PHE A 88 -10.76 33.51 25.24
C PHE A 88 -10.68 33.46 23.70
N LEU A 89 -10.25 34.55 23.05
CA LEU A 89 -10.13 34.63 21.59
C LEU A 89 -9.21 33.56 20.95
N THR A 90 -8.29 32.98 21.73
CA THR A 90 -7.39 31.88 21.32
C THR A 90 -7.96 30.47 21.58
N LEU A 91 -9.18 30.37 22.12
CA LEU A 91 -9.81 29.08 22.44
C LEU A 91 -10.08 28.28 21.17
N THR A 92 -9.52 27.08 21.10
CA THR A 92 -9.72 26.13 20.00
C THR A 92 -10.70 25.01 20.34
N THR A 93 -10.74 24.63 21.62
CA THR A 93 -11.47 23.47 22.13
C THR A 93 -12.29 23.85 23.37
N LEU A 94 -13.56 23.47 23.38
CA LEU A 94 -14.48 23.63 24.51
C LEU A 94 -15.19 22.31 24.80
N LYS A 95 -15.10 21.84 26.04
CA LYS A 95 -15.88 20.72 26.56
C LYS A 95 -16.68 21.15 27.79
N ILE A 96 -17.99 21.04 27.67
CA ILE A 96 -18.99 21.21 28.72
C ILE A 96 -19.58 19.83 29.03
N GLN A 97 -19.61 19.45 30.29
CA GLN A 97 -20.31 18.24 30.73
C GLN A 97 -21.18 18.56 31.95
N THR A 98 -22.50 18.57 31.78
CA THR A 98 -23.43 18.85 32.88
C THR A 98 -24.16 17.59 33.33
N TRP A 99 -24.45 17.50 34.62
CA TRP A 99 -25.27 16.43 35.18
C TRP A 99 -26.76 16.79 35.20
N GLY A 100 -27.29 17.17 34.03
CA GLY A 100 -28.70 17.56 33.85
C GLY A 100 -29.01 19.03 34.14
N SER A 101 -27.99 19.88 34.35
CA SER A 101 -28.18 21.33 34.36
C SER A 101 -28.32 21.84 32.92
N ALA A 102 -29.39 22.58 32.64
CA ALA A 102 -29.58 23.23 31.36
C ALA A 102 -28.65 24.44 31.19
N ILE A 103 -28.08 24.58 29.99
CA ILE A 103 -27.47 25.82 29.50
C ILE A 103 -28.42 26.46 28.46
N PRO A 104 -28.29 27.77 28.15
CA PRO A 104 -29.07 28.38 27.08
C PRO A 104 -28.81 27.70 25.73
N ASN A 105 -29.86 27.44 24.94
CA ASN A 105 -29.72 26.77 23.63
C ASN A 105 -28.79 27.55 22.68
N ASP A 106 -28.90 28.87 22.68
CA ASP A 106 -28.17 29.75 21.77
C ASP A 106 -26.68 29.89 22.13
N LEU A 107 -26.29 29.57 23.38
CA LEU A 107 -24.95 29.77 23.92
C LEU A 107 -23.84 29.19 23.01
N ILE A 108 -24.04 27.98 22.50
CA ILE A 108 -23.03 27.34 21.63
C ILE A 108 -22.95 28.06 20.27
N GLY A 109 -24.07 28.52 19.71
CA GLY A 109 -24.09 29.25 18.44
C GLY A 109 -23.46 30.64 18.57
N ASP A 110 -23.81 31.35 19.65
CA ASP A 110 -23.19 32.63 20.01
C ASP A 110 -21.67 32.47 20.13
N MET A 111 -21.18 31.46 20.86
CA MET A 111 -19.75 31.20 21.01
C MET A 111 -19.05 30.83 19.69
N ILE A 112 -19.69 30.06 18.80
CA ILE A 112 -19.14 29.76 17.46
C ILE A 112 -19.00 31.05 16.63
N SER A 113 -19.93 32.00 16.78
CA SER A 113 -19.91 33.29 16.09
C SER A 113 -18.90 34.29 16.67
N GLN A 114 -18.73 34.31 18.00
CA GLN A 114 -17.89 35.28 18.72
C GLN A 114 -16.43 34.85 18.79
N LEU A 115 -16.15 33.55 18.96
CA LEU A 115 -14.79 33.02 19.14
C LEU A 115 -14.25 32.50 17.80
N PRO A 116 -13.31 33.20 17.13
CA PRO A 116 -12.93 32.90 15.76
C PRO A 116 -12.14 31.60 15.60
N ASN A 117 -11.47 31.14 16.67
CA ASN A 117 -10.61 29.95 16.66
C ASN A 117 -11.30 28.68 17.18
N LEU A 118 -12.52 28.78 17.75
CA LEU A 118 -13.20 27.67 18.40
C LEU A 118 -13.70 26.65 17.37
N ASN A 119 -13.03 25.51 17.22
CA ASN A 119 -13.31 24.53 16.17
C ASN A 119 -13.75 23.16 16.71
N VAL A 120 -13.51 22.87 17.99
CA VAL A 120 -13.92 21.62 18.64
C VAL A 120 -14.83 21.94 19.82
N ILE A 121 -16.11 21.62 19.69
CA ILE A 121 -17.12 21.80 20.75
C ILE A 121 -17.66 20.44 21.19
N THR A 122 -17.79 20.25 22.51
CA THR A 122 -18.44 19.09 23.13
C THR A 122 -19.35 19.56 24.24
N CYS A 123 -20.64 19.18 24.20
CA CYS A 123 -21.63 19.47 25.23
C CYS A 123 -22.38 18.20 25.63
N ILE A 124 -21.95 17.55 26.72
CA ILE A 124 -22.51 16.29 27.18
C ILE A 124 -23.54 16.54 28.29
N GLY A 125 -24.78 16.10 28.08
CA GLY A 125 -25.84 16.17 29.11
C GLY A 125 -26.44 17.57 29.35
N CYS A 126 -26.09 18.55 28.51
CA CYS A 126 -26.37 19.99 28.64
C CYS A 126 -27.86 20.41 28.60
N GLN A 127 -28.78 19.45 28.45
CA GLN A 127 -30.23 19.65 28.30
C GLN A 127 -30.63 20.57 27.13
N LEU A 128 -29.81 20.62 26.08
CA LEU A 128 -30.17 21.33 24.85
C LEU A 128 -31.40 20.69 24.21
N THR A 129 -32.34 21.52 23.75
CA THR A 129 -33.58 21.09 23.08
C THR A 129 -33.63 21.45 21.60
N ALA A 130 -32.77 22.38 21.17
CA ALA A 130 -32.60 22.79 19.78
C ALA A 130 -31.14 22.59 19.34
N LEU A 131 -30.92 22.45 18.02
CA LEU A 131 -29.58 22.35 17.46
C LEU A 131 -28.95 23.76 17.45
N PRO A 132 -27.73 23.95 17.97
CA PRO A 132 -27.07 25.26 17.96
C PRO A 132 -26.86 25.80 16.55
N THR A 133 -27.03 27.12 16.38
CA THR A 133 -26.75 27.80 15.10
C THR A 133 -25.26 27.74 14.75
N ILE A 134 -24.92 27.04 13.68
CA ILE A 134 -23.55 26.95 13.18
C ILE A 134 -23.36 28.06 12.14
N SER A 135 -22.61 29.11 12.49
CA SER A 135 -22.43 30.32 11.65
C SER A 135 -21.23 30.25 10.70
N ARG A 136 -20.30 29.30 10.91
CA ARG A 136 -19.09 29.08 10.11
C ARG A 136 -18.65 27.63 10.17
N LYS A 137 -17.73 27.22 9.29
CA LYS A 137 -17.15 25.87 9.34
C LYS A 137 -16.39 25.63 10.65
N ILE A 138 -16.60 24.47 11.26
CA ILE A 138 -15.93 23.96 12.46
C ILE A 138 -15.46 22.50 12.24
N ASP A 139 -14.53 22.03 13.06
CA ASP A 139 -13.99 20.66 12.93
C ASP A 139 -14.89 19.62 13.61
N SER A 140 -15.38 19.88 14.83
CA SER A 140 -16.12 18.89 15.61
C SER A 140 -17.22 19.51 16.47
N LEU A 141 -18.40 18.89 16.47
CA LEU A 141 -19.53 19.17 17.36
C LEU A 141 -20.07 17.86 17.96
N ASP A 142 -19.96 17.71 19.27
CA ASP A 142 -20.46 16.54 20.01
C ASP A 142 -21.50 16.97 21.04
N LEU A 143 -22.76 16.62 20.80
CA LEU A 143 -23.93 16.96 21.62
C LEU A 143 -24.56 15.70 22.24
N THR A 144 -23.73 14.76 22.68
CA THR A 144 -24.17 13.52 23.34
C THR A 144 -25.05 13.79 24.58
N ASN A 145 -26.11 12.99 24.75
CA ASN A 145 -27.09 13.10 25.84
C ASN A 145 -27.87 14.43 25.89
N ASN A 146 -28.24 14.99 24.74
CA ASN A 146 -29.17 16.13 24.63
C ASN A 146 -30.43 15.73 23.84
N GLN A 147 -31.60 16.19 24.30
CA GLN A 147 -32.90 15.84 23.72
C GLN A 147 -33.26 16.78 22.56
N ILE A 148 -32.34 16.92 21.60
CA ILE A 148 -32.50 17.82 20.46
C ILE A 148 -33.32 17.13 19.38
N THR A 149 -34.37 17.80 18.89
CA THR A 149 -35.24 17.30 17.82
C THR A 149 -35.50 18.39 16.79
N GLY A 150 -35.97 18.01 15.60
CA GLY A 150 -36.25 18.92 14.49
C GLY A 150 -35.57 18.46 13.21
N ASP A 151 -35.26 19.41 12.34
CA ASP A 151 -34.64 19.13 11.04
C ASP A 151 -33.14 19.42 11.07
N LEU A 152 -32.36 18.62 10.34
CA LEU A 152 -30.92 18.79 10.14
C LEU A 152 -30.63 18.84 8.64
N SER A 153 -30.23 20.01 8.15
CA SER A 153 -30.05 20.22 6.71
C SER A 153 -28.66 19.84 6.19
N THR A 154 -28.54 19.53 4.90
CA THR A 154 -27.24 19.31 4.22
C THR A 154 -26.29 20.51 4.37
N ASN A 155 -26.84 21.73 4.49
CA ASN A 155 -26.07 22.93 4.77
C ASN A 155 -25.43 22.91 6.16
N GLN A 156 -26.19 22.54 7.20
CA GLN A 156 -25.65 22.38 8.56
C GLN A 156 -24.60 21.26 8.64
N LEU A 157 -24.80 20.15 7.89
CA LEU A 157 -23.80 19.08 7.77
C LEU A 157 -22.50 19.57 7.10
N ASN A 158 -22.61 20.32 6.00
CA ASN A 158 -21.49 20.93 5.26
C ASN A 158 -20.64 21.92 6.08
N LEU A 159 -21.16 22.41 7.21
CA LEU A 159 -20.42 23.27 8.14
C LEU A 159 -19.58 22.48 9.16
N ILE A 160 -19.62 21.15 9.17
CA ILE A 160 -18.88 20.31 10.14
C ILE A 160 -17.95 19.36 9.39
N LYS A 161 -16.64 19.53 9.58
CA LYS A 161 -15.62 18.85 8.78
C LYS A 161 -15.28 17.44 9.24
N THR A 162 -15.11 17.23 10.54
CA THR A 162 -14.50 15.99 11.07
C THR A 162 -15.49 15.12 11.85
N LYS A 163 -16.29 15.71 12.74
CA LYS A 163 -17.16 14.93 13.63
C LYS A 163 -18.45 15.65 13.99
N LEU A 164 -19.59 14.99 13.75
CA LEU A 164 -20.89 15.33 14.31
C LEU A 164 -21.42 14.16 15.15
N VAL A 165 -21.76 14.43 16.41
CA VAL A 165 -22.49 13.50 17.27
C VAL A 165 -23.70 14.21 17.86
N VAL A 166 -24.92 13.71 17.62
CA VAL A 166 -26.14 14.25 18.25
C VAL A 166 -27.05 13.10 18.68
N THR A 167 -27.19 12.90 19.99
CA THR A 167 -27.98 11.81 20.57
C THR A 167 -28.59 12.24 21.92
N PRO A 168 -29.75 11.70 22.34
CA PRO A 168 -30.55 10.67 21.69
C PRO A 168 -31.76 11.19 20.89
N GLY A 169 -31.94 12.50 20.74
CA GLY A 169 -33.09 13.07 20.02
C GLY A 169 -33.05 12.79 18.50
N ALA A 170 -34.23 12.67 17.89
CA ALA A 170 -34.39 12.22 16.50
C ALA A 170 -34.62 13.39 15.54
N PHE A 171 -33.88 13.39 14.43
CA PHE A 171 -33.93 14.41 13.38
C PHE A 171 -34.62 13.93 12.11
N ASN A 172 -35.25 14.83 11.36
CA ASN A 172 -35.45 14.62 9.93
C ASN A 172 -34.24 15.18 9.19
N LEU A 173 -33.67 14.42 8.25
CA LEU A 173 -32.62 14.94 7.36
C LEU A 173 -33.29 15.67 6.19
N VAL A 174 -32.82 16.88 5.88
CA VAL A 174 -33.43 17.74 4.85
C VAL A 174 -32.37 18.20 3.84
N GLU A 175 -32.69 18.09 2.56
CA GLU A 175 -31.83 18.57 1.48
C GLU A 175 -31.98 20.08 1.29
N ASP A 176 -30.87 20.81 1.37
CA ASP A 176 -30.79 22.20 0.91
C ASP A 176 -30.49 22.22 -0.60
N PRO A 177 -31.44 22.63 -1.46
CA PRO A 177 -31.27 22.60 -2.92
C PRO A 177 -30.22 23.60 -3.43
N THR A 178 -29.72 24.50 -2.58
CA THR A 178 -28.64 25.42 -2.93
C THR A 178 -27.26 24.77 -2.89
N ILE A 179 -27.14 23.54 -2.35
CA ILE A 179 -25.89 22.79 -2.20
C ILE A 179 -25.98 21.48 -3.00
N PRO A 180 -25.67 21.49 -4.32
CA PRO A 180 -25.82 20.32 -5.18
C PRO A 180 -24.84 19.18 -4.89
N LEU A 181 -23.74 19.46 -4.18
CA LEU A 181 -22.76 18.47 -3.70
C LEU A 181 -22.38 18.80 -2.24
N PRO A 182 -23.14 18.32 -1.25
CA PRO A 182 -22.84 18.58 0.15
C PRO A 182 -21.64 17.74 0.62
N SER A 183 -20.72 18.35 1.37
CA SER A 183 -19.70 17.59 2.12
C SER A 183 -20.25 17.13 3.47
N PHE A 184 -19.80 15.98 3.95
CA PHE A 184 -20.24 15.39 5.22
C PHE A 184 -19.07 15.27 6.22
N PRO A 185 -19.33 15.22 7.55
CA PRO A 185 -18.26 14.97 8.52
C PRO A 185 -17.76 13.52 8.46
N ASN A 186 -16.44 13.34 8.64
CA ASN A 186 -15.81 12.01 8.66
C ASN A 186 -16.43 11.04 9.67
N ILE A 187 -16.92 11.55 10.81
CA ILE A 187 -17.65 10.79 11.83
C ILE A 187 -19.05 11.39 11.96
N LEU A 188 -20.07 10.60 11.62
CA LEU A 188 -21.49 10.99 11.70
C LEU A 188 -22.22 10.04 12.64
N THR A 189 -22.63 10.52 13.82
CA THR A 189 -23.43 9.77 14.79
C THR A 189 -24.71 10.51 15.11
N LEU A 190 -25.87 9.97 14.72
CA LEU A 190 -27.16 10.63 14.95
C LEU A 190 -28.32 9.63 15.04
N LYS A 191 -29.45 10.10 15.59
CA LYS A 191 -30.74 9.41 15.46
C LYS A 191 -31.61 10.13 14.44
N THR A 192 -32.20 9.43 13.47
CA THR A 192 -33.00 10.08 12.42
C THR A 192 -34.24 9.30 12.00
N ASN A 193 -35.26 10.03 11.54
CA ASN A 193 -36.49 9.50 10.95
C ASN A 193 -36.39 9.28 9.42
N ASN A 194 -35.31 9.67 8.72
CA ASN A 194 -35.18 9.42 7.28
C ASN A 194 -33.71 9.52 6.82
N PHE A 195 -33.44 9.06 5.60
CA PHE A 195 -32.22 9.42 4.87
C PHE A 195 -32.52 10.44 3.76
N ILE A 196 -31.42 11.00 3.25
CA ILE A 196 -31.33 11.97 2.15
C ILE A 196 -30.30 11.46 1.14
N GLU A 197 -30.19 12.14 0.01
CA GLU A 197 -29.22 11.85 -1.03
C GLU A 197 -27.77 12.02 -0.55
N PHE A 198 -27.02 10.91 -0.47
CA PHE A 198 -25.60 10.91 -0.08
C PHE A 198 -24.64 11.11 -1.27
N ASN A 199 -25.11 11.16 -2.53
CA ASN A 199 -24.33 11.56 -3.72
C ASN A 199 -23.00 10.80 -3.91
N TYR A 200 -22.93 9.53 -3.54
CA TYR A 200 -21.71 8.70 -3.61
C TYR A 200 -20.54 9.24 -2.76
N THR A 201 -20.83 10.02 -1.70
CA THR A 201 -19.82 10.66 -0.85
C THR A 201 -18.81 9.65 -0.28
N THR A 202 -17.55 10.06 -0.28
CA THR A 202 -16.45 9.36 0.39
C THR A 202 -16.04 10.00 1.71
N ASP A 203 -16.70 11.06 2.15
CA ASP A 203 -16.28 11.84 3.32
C ASP A 203 -16.50 11.04 4.61
N ILE A 204 -17.69 10.45 4.75
CA ILE A 204 -18.10 9.67 5.92
C ILE A 204 -17.23 8.41 6.02
N LYS A 205 -16.44 8.32 7.10
CA LYS A 205 -15.63 7.15 7.46
C LYS A 205 -16.29 6.32 8.55
N GLN A 206 -16.93 6.96 9.51
CA GLN A 206 -17.62 6.28 10.61
C GLN A 206 -19.07 6.75 10.66
N LEU A 207 -19.98 5.85 10.33
CA LEU A 207 -21.42 6.09 10.35
C LEU A 207 -22.06 5.35 11.52
N LYS A 208 -22.77 6.06 12.39
CA LYS A 208 -23.65 5.46 13.39
C LYS A 208 -25.04 6.09 13.31
N ILE A 209 -26.00 5.30 12.86
CA ILE A 209 -27.41 5.69 12.79
C ILE A 209 -28.21 4.89 13.80
N SER A 210 -28.89 5.60 14.70
CA SER A 210 -30.01 5.03 15.44
C SER A 210 -31.32 5.39 14.74
N PHE A 211 -32.27 4.46 14.64
CA PHE A 211 -33.54 4.75 13.99
C PHE A 211 -34.46 5.60 14.88
N GLY A 212 -35.00 6.66 14.30
CA GLY A 212 -36.02 7.53 14.87
C GLY A 212 -37.35 6.79 15.03
N PRO A 213 -38.21 7.18 15.99
CA PRO A 213 -39.45 6.43 16.28
C PRO A 213 -40.40 6.33 15.08
N ASN A 214 -40.31 7.28 14.14
CA ASN A 214 -41.14 7.34 12.93
C ASN A 214 -40.25 7.22 11.67
N PHE A 215 -39.35 6.23 11.62
CA PHE A 215 -38.40 6.10 10.51
C PHE A 215 -39.08 5.72 9.18
N ASP A 216 -38.90 6.56 8.15
CA ASP A 216 -39.34 6.30 6.78
C ASP A 216 -38.41 5.30 6.09
N SER A 217 -38.79 4.02 6.22
CA SER A 217 -38.15 2.88 5.54
C SER A 217 -37.99 3.05 4.03
N THR A 218 -38.82 3.84 3.34
CA THR A 218 -38.71 4.03 1.88
C THR A 218 -37.42 4.78 1.50
N THR A 219 -36.89 5.60 2.41
CA THR A 219 -35.62 6.32 2.23
C THR A 219 -34.40 5.46 2.52
N PHE A 220 -34.54 4.25 3.09
CA PHE A 220 -33.41 3.44 3.56
C PHE A 220 -32.36 3.20 2.46
N GLY A 221 -32.81 2.89 1.23
CA GLY A 221 -31.94 2.60 0.09
C GLY A 221 -30.97 3.73 -0.32
N LEU A 222 -31.15 4.96 0.19
CA LEU A 222 -30.21 6.05 -0.06
C LEU A 222 -28.84 5.83 0.63
N ILE A 223 -28.79 5.02 1.70
CA ILE A 223 -27.54 4.65 2.39
C ILE A 223 -26.56 3.91 1.46
N GLU A 224 -27.08 3.26 0.41
CA GLU A 224 -26.31 2.56 -0.63
C GLU A 224 -25.50 3.50 -1.52
N ARG A 225 -25.53 4.81 -1.25
CA ARG A 225 -24.75 5.86 -1.91
C ARG A 225 -23.70 6.49 -0.99
N ILE A 226 -23.29 5.79 0.07
CA ILE A 226 -22.10 6.13 0.86
C ILE A 226 -20.95 5.20 0.45
N ARG A 227 -19.72 5.72 0.36
CA ARG A 227 -18.55 5.01 -0.19
C ARG A 227 -17.33 5.14 0.74
N GLY A 228 -16.46 4.13 0.75
CA GLY A 228 -15.17 4.23 1.43
C GLY A 228 -15.24 4.37 2.97
N LEU A 229 -16.23 3.72 3.61
CA LEU A 229 -16.38 3.62 5.06
C LEU A 229 -15.26 2.80 5.71
N GLU A 230 -15.03 3.08 6.99
CA GLU A 230 -14.20 2.33 7.93
C GLU A 230 -15.05 1.61 8.99
N SER A 231 -16.20 2.16 9.37
CA SER A 231 -17.17 1.46 10.23
C SER A 231 -18.60 1.94 10.03
N ILE A 232 -19.55 1.01 10.12
CA ILE A 232 -21.00 1.30 10.13
C ILE A 232 -21.69 0.66 11.34
N VAL A 233 -22.61 1.42 11.95
CA VAL A 233 -23.48 0.97 13.04
C VAL A 233 -24.92 1.36 12.72
N LEU A 234 -25.82 0.38 12.62
CA LEU A 234 -27.27 0.56 12.46
C LEU A 234 -27.98 0.06 13.72
N ASP A 235 -28.80 0.89 14.35
CA ASP A 235 -29.27 0.65 15.72
C ASP A 235 -30.77 0.95 15.88
N ASN A 236 -31.58 -0.12 15.96
CA ASN A 236 -33.01 -0.07 16.25
C ASN A 236 -33.34 -0.52 17.69
N THR A 237 -32.42 -0.40 18.64
CA THR A 237 -32.72 -0.70 20.06
C THR A 237 -33.79 0.23 20.67
N GLY A 238 -34.05 1.37 20.01
CA GLY A 238 -35.20 2.23 20.30
C GLY A 238 -36.57 1.66 19.90
N ASN A 239 -36.61 0.47 19.28
CA ASN A 239 -37.82 -0.22 18.82
C ASN A 239 -38.71 0.65 17.92
N ALA A 240 -38.12 1.34 16.95
CA ALA A 240 -38.88 2.02 15.91
C ALA A 240 -39.61 0.98 15.04
N ILE A 241 -40.85 1.31 14.67
CA ILE A 241 -41.73 0.42 13.90
C ILE A 241 -41.74 0.93 12.46
N PHE A 242 -41.13 0.16 11.57
CA PHE A 242 -41.04 0.45 10.14
C PHE A 242 -41.03 -0.86 9.33
N ASP A 243 -41.43 -0.77 8.06
CA ASP A 243 -41.46 -1.92 7.15
C ASP A 243 -40.04 -2.48 6.91
N PRO A 244 -39.88 -3.79 6.64
CA PRO A 244 -38.56 -4.40 6.49
C PRO A 244 -37.69 -3.68 5.44
N VAL A 245 -36.45 -3.35 5.81
CA VAL A 245 -35.49 -2.60 4.98
C VAL A 245 -34.50 -3.53 4.26
N PRO A 246 -33.97 -3.20 3.07
CA PRO A 246 -32.95 -4.01 2.42
C PRO A 246 -31.65 -4.03 3.24
N PHE A 247 -30.80 -5.04 3.03
CA PHE A 247 -29.44 -5.06 3.58
C PHE A 247 -28.55 -4.06 2.80
N PRO A 248 -27.72 -3.23 3.46
CA PRO A 248 -26.90 -2.20 2.80
C PRO A 248 -25.65 -2.80 2.10
N HIS A 249 -25.88 -3.53 1.02
CA HIS A 249 -24.89 -4.29 0.26
C HIS A 249 -23.84 -3.38 -0.40
N ASP A 250 -24.27 -2.40 -1.19
CA ASP A 250 -23.38 -1.57 -1.99
C ASP A 250 -22.51 -0.65 -1.11
N CYS A 251 -23.11 -0.11 -0.05
CA CYS A 251 -22.43 0.66 0.98
C CYS A 251 -21.22 -0.08 1.58
N ILE A 252 -21.37 -1.39 1.80
CA ILE A 252 -20.33 -2.29 2.32
C ILE A 252 -19.35 -2.70 1.22
N LEU A 253 -19.84 -3.13 0.06
CA LEU A 253 -19.02 -3.61 -1.07
C LEU A 253 -18.01 -2.54 -1.54
N TYR A 254 -18.46 -1.29 -1.68
CA TYR A 254 -17.62 -0.18 -2.12
C TYR A 254 -16.87 0.52 -0.97
N SER A 255 -16.66 -0.18 0.15
CA SER A 255 -15.93 0.30 1.33
C SER A 255 -14.75 -0.64 1.67
N PRO A 256 -13.68 -0.68 0.87
CA PRO A 256 -12.56 -1.63 1.03
C PRO A 256 -11.74 -1.44 2.33
N ASN A 257 -11.99 -0.35 3.06
CA ASN A 257 -11.36 -0.07 4.35
C ASN A 257 -12.25 -0.43 5.56
N ILE A 258 -13.44 -1.01 5.35
CA ILE A 258 -14.37 -1.32 6.43
C ILE A 258 -13.76 -2.34 7.41
N ALA A 259 -13.64 -1.92 8.66
CA ALA A 259 -13.10 -2.70 9.77
C ALA A 259 -14.18 -3.21 10.73
N SER A 260 -15.36 -2.59 10.72
CA SER A 260 -16.49 -2.95 11.61
C SER A 260 -17.85 -2.79 10.93
N TYR A 261 -18.67 -3.84 10.98
CA TYR A 261 -20.10 -3.79 10.70
C TYR A 261 -20.89 -4.14 11.96
N THR A 262 -21.87 -3.33 12.31
CA THR A 262 -22.69 -3.53 13.51
C THR A 262 -24.17 -3.25 13.23
N SER A 263 -25.05 -4.17 13.61
CA SER A 263 -26.50 -4.05 13.48
C SER A 263 -27.21 -4.52 14.74
N PHE A 264 -28.14 -3.73 15.29
CA PHE A 264 -28.95 -4.07 16.46
C PHE A 264 -30.45 -3.95 16.18
N ASN A 265 -31.22 -5.04 16.36
CA ASN A 265 -32.68 -5.12 16.20
C ASN A 265 -33.23 -4.59 14.86
N VAL A 266 -32.43 -4.59 13.80
CA VAL A 266 -32.84 -4.01 12.51
C VAL A 266 -33.67 -5.05 11.75
N ASN A 267 -34.89 -4.66 11.39
CA ASN A 267 -35.83 -5.50 10.66
C ASN A 267 -35.47 -5.51 9.16
N TYR A 268 -34.60 -6.43 8.75
CA TYR A 268 -34.23 -6.58 7.34
C TYR A 268 -35.25 -7.40 6.54
N GLN A 269 -35.32 -7.10 5.25
CA GLN A 269 -35.91 -7.98 4.24
C GLN A 269 -35.12 -9.30 4.18
N PRO A 270 -35.78 -10.46 3.97
CA PRO A 270 -35.09 -11.73 3.78
C PRO A 270 -34.13 -11.68 2.58
N LEU A 271 -32.93 -12.22 2.76
CA LEU A 271 -31.98 -12.36 1.66
C LEU A 271 -32.28 -13.61 0.82
N ASN A 272 -32.17 -13.47 -0.50
CA ASN A 272 -32.37 -14.57 -1.46
C ASN A 272 -31.06 -15.31 -1.79
N GLU A 273 -29.90 -14.69 -1.53
CA GLU A 273 -28.58 -15.21 -1.82
C GLU A 273 -27.53 -14.69 -0.82
N ILE A 274 -26.35 -15.31 -0.80
CA ILE A 274 -25.22 -14.93 0.07
C ILE A 274 -24.26 -14.03 -0.71
N TYR A 275 -24.04 -12.82 -0.22
CA TYR A 275 -23.09 -11.88 -0.83
C TYR A 275 -21.65 -12.18 -0.40
N ASN A 276 -20.77 -12.46 -1.37
CA ASN A 276 -19.36 -12.74 -1.12
C ASN A 276 -18.53 -11.45 -1.18
N PHE A 277 -18.39 -10.77 -0.04
CA PHE A 277 -17.55 -9.59 0.07
C PHE A 277 -16.08 -9.96 0.37
N ASN A 278 -15.14 -9.61 -0.51
CA ASN A 278 -13.70 -9.83 -0.27
C ASN A 278 -13.09 -8.72 0.61
N LEU A 279 -13.53 -8.64 1.88
CA LEU A 279 -13.17 -7.56 2.81
C LEU A 279 -12.01 -7.96 3.73
N THR A 280 -10.79 -7.70 3.26
CA THR A 280 -9.54 -8.10 3.96
C THR A 280 -9.28 -7.35 5.27
N LYS A 281 -9.93 -6.20 5.50
CA LYS A 281 -9.78 -5.37 6.71
C LYS A 281 -10.89 -5.54 7.74
N LEU A 282 -11.95 -6.30 7.44
CA LEU A 282 -13.10 -6.47 8.33
C LEU A 282 -12.71 -7.34 9.54
N GLN A 283 -12.74 -6.74 10.74
CA GLN A 283 -12.29 -7.36 12.01
C GLN A 283 -13.43 -7.54 13.02
N THR A 284 -14.55 -6.83 12.86
CA THR A 284 -15.69 -6.88 13.77
C THR A 284 -16.99 -7.00 12.96
N ILE A 285 -17.76 -8.04 13.23
CA ILE A 285 -19.14 -8.19 12.79
C ILE A 285 -19.99 -8.42 14.03
N THR A 286 -20.93 -7.51 14.30
CA THR A 286 -21.99 -7.69 15.28
C THR A 286 -23.34 -7.63 14.58
N ILE A 287 -24.10 -8.71 14.64
CA ILE A 287 -25.50 -8.75 14.18
C ILE A 287 -26.31 -9.25 15.37
N ASP A 288 -27.20 -8.41 15.88
CA ASP A 288 -27.95 -8.70 17.10
C ASP A 288 -29.44 -8.50 16.81
N GLY A 289 -30.28 -9.49 17.12
CA GLY A 289 -31.73 -9.41 16.97
C GLY A 289 -32.22 -9.18 15.52
N SER A 290 -31.48 -9.65 14.51
CA SER A 290 -31.73 -9.38 13.08
C SER A 290 -31.84 -10.68 12.25
N PRO A 291 -32.81 -11.58 12.55
CA PRO A 291 -32.85 -12.95 12.04
C PRO A 291 -33.01 -13.07 10.50
N SER A 292 -33.65 -12.11 9.85
CA SER A 292 -33.92 -12.15 8.40
C SER A 292 -32.66 -12.13 7.51
N LEU A 293 -31.49 -11.77 8.06
CA LEU A 293 -30.24 -11.73 7.30
C LEU A 293 -29.62 -13.12 7.03
N PHE A 294 -30.08 -14.17 7.71
CA PHE A 294 -29.42 -15.47 7.65
C PHE A 294 -30.13 -16.40 6.66
N VAL A 295 -29.44 -16.77 5.58
CA VAL A 295 -29.91 -17.73 4.58
C VAL A 295 -29.36 -19.11 4.96
N GLU A 296 -30.23 -20.10 5.21
CA GLU A 296 -29.82 -21.43 5.71
C GLU A 296 -28.95 -21.41 6.99
N ASN A 297 -29.22 -20.46 7.91
CA ASN A 297 -28.37 -20.16 9.08
C ASN A 297 -26.93 -19.69 8.76
N LYS A 298 -26.61 -19.34 7.51
CA LYS A 298 -25.30 -18.80 7.09
C LYS A 298 -25.30 -17.27 7.10
N LEU A 299 -24.13 -16.70 7.39
CA LEU A 299 -23.90 -15.26 7.34
C LEU A 299 -23.78 -14.78 5.87
N PRO A 300 -24.43 -13.67 5.47
CA PRO A 300 -24.33 -13.14 4.11
C PRO A 300 -23.05 -12.33 3.87
N ILE A 301 -21.98 -12.62 4.62
CA ILE A 301 -20.68 -11.92 4.58
C ILE A 301 -19.58 -12.96 4.71
N ILE A 302 -18.72 -13.06 3.70
CA ILE A 302 -17.46 -13.81 3.79
C ILE A 302 -16.37 -12.88 4.33
N VAL A 303 -15.44 -13.44 5.10
CA VAL A 303 -14.43 -12.71 5.88
C VAL A 303 -13.06 -13.34 5.70
N SER A 304 -12.02 -12.52 5.62
CA SER A 304 -10.63 -12.99 5.53
C SER A 304 -10.14 -13.59 6.86
N PRO A 305 -9.25 -14.62 6.85
CA PRO A 305 -8.85 -15.43 8.02
C PRO A 305 -7.96 -14.72 9.08
N ASN A 306 -8.00 -13.39 9.11
CA ASN A 306 -7.35 -12.56 10.13
C ASN A 306 -8.15 -12.55 11.44
N SER A 307 -7.62 -11.93 12.51
CA SER A 307 -8.32 -11.91 13.79
C SER A 307 -9.69 -11.24 13.71
N LEU A 308 -10.75 -12.00 14.07
CA LEU A 308 -12.15 -11.61 13.87
C LEU A 308 -12.94 -11.68 15.19
N PHE A 309 -13.78 -10.68 15.43
CA PHE A 309 -14.86 -10.72 16.41
C PHE A 309 -16.19 -10.88 15.67
N LEU A 310 -16.89 -11.99 15.87
CA LEU A 310 -18.16 -12.34 15.25
C LEU A 310 -19.20 -12.58 16.35
N SER A 311 -20.10 -11.62 16.57
CA SER A 311 -21.16 -11.68 17.57
C SER A 311 -22.51 -11.70 16.86
N LEU A 312 -23.22 -12.82 17.00
CA LEU A 312 -24.49 -13.14 16.35
C LEU A 312 -25.63 -13.44 17.36
N PRO A 313 -25.80 -12.71 18.47
CA PRO A 313 -26.81 -13.03 19.46
C PRO A 313 -28.24 -12.74 18.98
N ARG A 314 -29.23 -13.45 19.55
CA ARG A 314 -30.68 -13.19 19.33
C ARG A 314 -31.15 -13.25 17.87
N ASN A 315 -30.41 -13.92 16.98
CA ASN A 315 -30.74 -14.05 15.56
C ASN A 315 -31.59 -15.28 15.22
N ASN A 316 -32.18 -15.96 16.21
CA ASN A 316 -33.03 -17.13 16.03
C ASN A 316 -32.35 -18.30 15.27
N LEU A 317 -31.01 -18.37 15.31
CA LEU A 317 -30.25 -19.42 14.61
C LEU A 317 -30.58 -20.79 15.20
N THR A 318 -30.75 -21.79 14.33
CA THR A 318 -31.08 -23.18 14.72
C THR A 318 -29.90 -24.15 14.54
N SER A 319 -28.95 -23.78 13.68
CA SER A 319 -27.64 -24.43 13.51
C SER A 319 -26.59 -23.36 13.22
N PHE A 320 -25.30 -23.71 13.31
CA PHE A 320 -24.21 -22.85 12.85
C PHE A 320 -23.04 -23.72 12.39
N ASN A 321 -22.51 -23.48 11.19
CA ASN A 321 -21.36 -24.22 10.67
C ASN A 321 -20.06 -23.55 11.12
N LEU A 322 -19.13 -24.34 11.68
CA LEU A 322 -17.84 -23.85 12.16
C LEU A 322 -16.70 -24.12 11.18
N ASP A 323 -16.89 -25.02 10.21
CA ASP A 323 -15.87 -25.36 9.21
C ASP A 323 -15.51 -24.13 8.35
N ASP A 324 -16.48 -23.26 8.10
CA ASP A 324 -16.33 -21.97 7.40
C ASP A 324 -15.33 -21.02 8.12
N TYR A 325 -15.07 -21.26 9.40
CA TYR A 325 -14.19 -20.45 10.26
C TYR A 325 -12.96 -21.22 10.78
N ALA A 326 -12.74 -22.47 10.34
CA ALA A 326 -11.65 -23.32 10.84
C ALA A 326 -10.24 -22.76 10.58
N ASN A 327 -10.08 -21.92 9.54
CA ASN A 327 -8.80 -21.36 9.11
C ASN A 327 -8.42 -20.02 9.80
N PHE A 328 -9.21 -19.55 10.78
CA PHE A 328 -8.96 -18.26 11.44
C PHE A 328 -7.90 -18.34 12.54
N ASN A 329 -6.97 -17.37 12.55
CA ASN A 329 -5.83 -17.37 13.48
C ASN A 329 -6.22 -17.16 14.97
N ASP A 330 -7.12 -16.20 15.26
CA ASP A 330 -7.79 -15.99 16.56
C ASP A 330 -9.18 -15.43 16.25
N ILE A 331 -10.24 -16.13 16.65
CA ILE A 331 -11.63 -15.72 16.40
C ILE A 331 -12.41 -15.70 17.71
N SER A 332 -13.21 -14.67 17.93
CA SER A 332 -14.12 -14.57 19.05
C SER A 332 -15.55 -14.67 18.54
N LEU A 333 -16.16 -15.82 18.74
CA LEU A 333 -17.49 -16.17 18.28
C LEU A 333 -18.50 -16.14 19.43
N ASP A 334 -19.54 -15.34 19.29
CA ASP A 334 -20.67 -15.25 20.21
C ASP A 334 -21.95 -15.63 19.48
N LEU A 335 -22.54 -16.76 19.88
CA LEU A 335 -23.80 -17.32 19.35
C LEU A 335 -24.89 -17.31 20.44
N SER A 336 -24.76 -16.46 21.46
CA SER A 336 -25.63 -16.49 22.63
C SER A 336 -27.10 -16.10 22.33
N PHE A 337 -28.03 -16.59 23.15
CA PHE A 337 -29.47 -16.28 22.99
C PHE A 337 -30.05 -16.66 21.62
N ASN A 338 -29.63 -17.79 21.06
CA ASN A 338 -30.19 -18.37 19.83
C ASN A 338 -30.98 -19.66 20.16
N ASN A 339 -31.40 -20.39 19.14
CA ASN A 339 -32.15 -21.65 19.25
C ASN A 339 -31.34 -22.84 18.73
N ILE A 340 -30.00 -22.80 18.87
CA ILE A 340 -29.11 -23.81 18.31
C ILE A 340 -29.24 -25.12 19.09
N VAL A 341 -29.40 -26.23 18.36
CA VAL A 341 -29.58 -27.59 18.89
C VAL A 341 -28.40 -28.50 18.54
N GLY A 342 -28.32 -29.65 19.21
CA GLY A 342 -27.30 -30.68 18.98
C GLY A 342 -26.26 -30.73 20.10
N SER A 343 -25.17 -31.48 19.89
CA SER A 343 -24.05 -31.53 20.84
C SER A 343 -23.17 -30.29 20.75
N LEU A 344 -22.43 -30.00 21.82
CA LEU A 344 -21.37 -28.99 21.80
C LEU A 344 -20.35 -29.26 20.67
N PRO A 345 -19.96 -28.25 19.87
CA PRO A 345 -19.12 -28.45 18.70
C PRO A 345 -17.62 -28.52 19.01
N ASN A 346 -16.86 -29.31 18.24
CA ASN A 346 -15.40 -29.25 18.33
C ASN A 346 -14.87 -27.91 17.79
N ILE A 347 -14.11 -27.17 18.60
CA ILE A 347 -13.55 -25.85 18.24
C ILE A 347 -12.02 -25.82 18.28
N PRO A 348 -11.36 -24.97 17.45
CA PRO A 348 -9.93 -24.69 17.55
C PRO A 348 -9.53 -24.09 18.92
N ILE A 349 -8.30 -24.34 19.37
CA ILE A 349 -7.80 -23.85 20.68
C ILE A 349 -7.82 -22.32 20.78
N ASN A 350 -7.60 -21.62 19.66
CA ASN A 350 -7.57 -20.15 19.63
C ASN A 350 -8.97 -19.51 19.59
N MET A 351 -10.02 -20.27 19.29
CA MET A 351 -11.39 -19.76 19.22
C MET A 351 -11.92 -19.44 20.62
N ARG A 352 -12.38 -18.20 20.83
CA ARG A 352 -13.25 -17.86 21.96
C ARG A 352 -14.69 -18.16 21.58
N LEU A 353 -15.45 -18.83 22.45
CA LEU A 353 -16.83 -19.23 22.17
C LEU A 353 -17.78 -18.84 23.31
N ASP A 354 -18.88 -18.17 22.96
CA ASP A 354 -20.07 -18.01 23.81
C ASP A 354 -21.28 -18.68 23.15
N VAL A 355 -21.91 -19.62 23.85
CA VAL A 355 -23.11 -20.36 23.38
C VAL A 355 -24.21 -20.38 24.45
N ARG A 356 -24.17 -19.45 25.42
CA ARG A 356 -25.19 -19.38 26.48
C ARG A 356 -26.59 -19.14 25.93
N ASN A 357 -27.63 -19.60 26.63
CA ASN A 357 -29.04 -19.46 26.22
C ASN A 357 -29.27 -20.03 24.81
N ASN A 358 -29.08 -21.34 24.66
CA ASN A 358 -29.35 -22.11 23.45
C ASN A 358 -30.03 -23.46 23.85
N SER A 359 -30.07 -24.45 22.96
CA SER A 359 -30.60 -25.79 23.21
C SER A 359 -29.58 -26.91 22.95
N PHE A 360 -28.30 -26.67 23.27
CA PHE A 360 -27.26 -27.70 23.20
C PHE A 360 -27.51 -28.82 24.22
N THR A 361 -27.29 -30.07 23.81
CA THR A 361 -27.53 -31.32 24.58
C THR A 361 -26.27 -32.17 24.70
N GLY A 362 -26.33 -33.24 25.50
CA GLY A 362 -25.21 -34.14 25.75
C GLY A 362 -24.27 -33.65 26.85
N THR A 363 -23.07 -34.22 26.94
CA THR A 363 -22.06 -33.89 27.97
C THR A 363 -21.07 -32.84 27.46
N VAL A 364 -20.41 -32.10 28.37
CA VAL A 364 -19.27 -31.23 28.03
C VAL A 364 -18.00 -32.09 27.91
N PRO A 365 -17.28 -32.10 26.77
CA PRO A 365 -16.04 -32.86 26.63
C PRO A 365 -14.89 -32.30 27.50
N ASP A 366 -13.98 -33.16 27.96
CA ASP A 366 -12.80 -32.72 28.76
C ASP A 366 -11.87 -31.78 27.99
N ASP A 367 -11.88 -31.82 26.65
CA ASP A 367 -11.02 -30.96 25.83
C ASP A 367 -11.45 -29.48 25.87
N TYR A 368 -12.70 -29.19 26.25
CA TYR A 368 -13.19 -27.84 26.56
C TYR A 368 -12.40 -27.17 27.69
N CYS A 369 -11.73 -27.93 28.55
CA CYS A 369 -10.84 -27.37 29.58
C CYS A 369 -9.67 -26.56 29.02
N PHE A 370 -9.27 -26.79 27.77
CA PHE A 370 -8.16 -26.06 27.14
C PHE A 370 -8.57 -25.22 25.92
N LYS A 371 -9.89 -25.05 25.69
CA LYS A 371 -10.45 -24.05 24.75
C LYS A 371 -10.79 -22.76 25.49
N ARG A 372 -11.02 -21.66 24.77
CA ARG A 372 -11.37 -20.36 25.35
C ARG A 372 -12.88 -20.17 25.47
N ILE A 373 -13.52 -20.89 26.39
CA ILE A 373 -14.98 -20.77 26.59
C ILE A 373 -15.33 -19.52 27.40
N THR A 374 -16.26 -18.71 26.91
CA THR A 374 -16.87 -17.59 27.63
C THR A 374 -18.04 -18.07 28.49
N SER A 375 -18.98 -18.83 27.90
CA SER A 375 -20.10 -19.47 28.62
C SER A 375 -20.82 -20.51 27.74
N PHE A 376 -21.36 -21.54 28.37
CA PHE A 376 -22.38 -22.45 27.82
C PHE A 376 -23.58 -22.59 28.78
N ALA A 377 -23.80 -21.61 29.66
CA ALA A 377 -24.90 -21.58 30.61
C ALA A 377 -26.27 -21.56 29.90
N ASN A 378 -27.32 -22.01 30.58
CA ASN A 378 -28.71 -22.06 30.10
C ASN A 378 -28.81 -22.83 28.77
N ASN A 379 -28.45 -24.11 28.82
CA ASN A 379 -28.59 -25.08 27.74
C ASN A 379 -29.23 -26.37 28.31
N GLN A 380 -29.22 -27.46 27.55
CA GLN A 380 -29.78 -28.77 27.94
C GLN A 380 -28.66 -29.81 28.18
N LEU A 381 -27.47 -29.37 28.61
CA LEU A 381 -26.31 -30.23 28.83
C LEU A 381 -26.47 -31.07 30.10
N THR A 382 -25.94 -32.29 30.10
CA THR A 382 -26.11 -33.31 31.15
C THR A 382 -24.76 -33.87 31.63
N GLY A 383 -24.80 -34.71 32.68
CA GLY A 383 -23.61 -35.31 33.29
C GLY A 383 -22.89 -34.38 34.27
N LEU A 384 -21.60 -34.63 34.54
CA LEU A 384 -20.74 -33.76 35.33
C LEU A 384 -20.01 -32.77 34.41
N PRO A 385 -19.85 -31.48 34.82
CA PRO A 385 -18.89 -30.59 34.17
C PRO A 385 -17.45 -31.12 34.35
N PRO A 386 -16.56 -30.93 33.36
CA PRO A 386 -15.15 -31.30 33.47
C PRO A 386 -14.47 -30.69 34.71
N MET A 387 -13.54 -31.45 35.30
CA MET A 387 -12.90 -31.11 36.59
C MET A 387 -12.26 -29.72 36.59
N CYS A 388 -11.74 -29.24 35.46
CA CYS A 388 -11.20 -27.89 35.34
C CYS A 388 -12.22 -26.80 35.73
N TYR A 389 -13.49 -26.92 35.34
CA TYR A 389 -14.53 -25.96 35.69
C TYR A 389 -14.88 -26.06 37.17
N ILE A 390 -15.06 -27.29 37.69
CA ILE A 390 -15.36 -27.55 39.11
C ILE A 390 -14.25 -27.00 40.02
N CYS A 391 -12.98 -27.28 39.72
CA CYS A 391 -11.84 -26.90 40.54
C CYS A 391 -11.44 -25.41 40.43
N TYR A 392 -11.62 -24.77 39.26
CA TYR A 392 -11.02 -23.44 38.99
C TYR A 392 -11.99 -22.31 38.63
N SER A 393 -13.27 -22.56 38.35
CA SER A 393 -14.19 -21.45 37.98
C SER A 393 -14.64 -20.60 39.17
N GLY A 394 -14.46 -21.06 40.41
CA GLY A 394 -14.82 -20.33 41.63
C GLY A 394 -16.27 -19.82 41.61
N SER A 395 -16.55 -18.69 42.26
CA SER A 395 -17.89 -18.09 42.30
C SER A 395 -18.51 -17.79 40.93
N ASN A 396 -17.71 -17.71 39.86
CA ASN A 396 -18.18 -17.50 38.49
C ASN A 396 -18.68 -18.77 37.79
N ILE A 397 -18.57 -19.95 38.38
CA ILE A 397 -18.97 -21.23 37.75
C ILE A 397 -20.41 -21.20 37.23
N GLN A 398 -21.34 -20.58 37.97
CA GLN A 398 -22.74 -20.44 37.59
C GLN A 398 -22.94 -19.59 36.31
N ASN A 399 -22.07 -18.60 36.05
CA ASN A 399 -22.12 -17.79 34.83
C ASN A 399 -21.61 -18.56 33.59
N ILE A 400 -20.84 -19.63 33.78
CA ILE A 400 -20.23 -20.43 32.70
C ILE A 400 -21.07 -21.68 32.42
N VAL A 401 -21.54 -22.38 33.46
CA VAL A 401 -22.17 -23.71 33.35
C VAL A 401 -23.61 -23.76 33.89
N GLY A 402 -24.08 -22.74 34.60
CA GLY A 402 -25.38 -22.74 35.29
C GLY A 402 -26.58 -22.91 34.33
N GLY A 403 -27.75 -23.25 34.89
CA GLY A 403 -28.99 -23.42 34.11
C GLY A 403 -29.01 -24.60 33.11
N ASN A 404 -28.06 -25.53 33.24
CA ASN A 404 -28.03 -26.81 32.52
C ASN A 404 -28.61 -27.95 33.38
N GLN A 405 -28.75 -29.14 32.78
CA GLN A 405 -29.24 -30.38 33.41
C GLN A 405 -28.08 -31.23 33.97
N PHE A 406 -27.02 -30.59 34.48
CA PHE A 406 -25.89 -31.29 35.09
C PHE A 406 -26.30 -32.01 36.38
N THR A 407 -25.66 -33.15 36.66
CA THR A 407 -25.76 -33.82 37.96
C THR A 407 -25.22 -32.90 39.05
N THR A 408 -25.88 -32.80 40.20
CA THR A 408 -25.49 -31.93 41.32
C THR A 408 -23.99 -32.02 41.62
N PHE A 409 -23.32 -30.87 41.59
CA PHE A 409 -21.87 -30.73 41.85
C PHE A 409 -21.60 -29.51 42.74
N SER A 410 -20.44 -29.50 43.36
CA SER A 410 -19.93 -28.47 44.26
C SER A 410 -18.40 -28.38 44.17
N PHE A 411 -17.78 -27.37 44.78
CA PHE A 411 -16.31 -27.28 44.86
C PHE A 411 -15.68 -28.45 45.63
N ALA A 412 -16.43 -29.11 46.52
CA ALA A 412 -15.94 -30.28 47.25
C ALA A 412 -15.81 -31.53 46.36
N ASP A 413 -16.40 -31.52 45.16
CA ASP A 413 -16.31 -32.60 44.17
C ASP A 413 -15.10 -32.43 43.22
N CYS A 414 -14.18 -31.51 43.53
CA CYS A 414 -12.91 -31.35 42.81
C CYS A 414 -11.97 -32.54 43.13
N ASP A 415 -11.74 -33.40 42.13
CA ASP A 415 -10.74 -34.46 42.25
C ASP A 415 -9.32 -33.92 42.06
N HIS A 416 -8.67 -33.61 43.19
CA HIS A 416 -7.28 -33.18 43.24
C HIS A 416 -6.29 -34.22 42.65
N SER A 417 -6.64 -35.51 42.57
CA SER A 417 -5.76 -36.52 41.96
C SER A 417 -5.69 -36.43 40.43
N SER A 418 -6.66 -35.74 39.82
CA SER A 418 -6.65 -35.42 38.39
C SER A 418 -5.66 -34.31 38.00
N ILE A 419 -5.08 -33.61 38.98
CA ILE A 419 -4.15 -32.49 38.81
C ILE A 419 -2.72 -33.05 38.78
N ASN A 420 -2.08 -32.99 37.61
CA ASN A 420 -0.76 -33.61 37.41
C ASN A 420 0.16 -32.67 36.64
N VAL A 421 1.23 -32.18 37.28
CA VAL A 421 2.30 -31.42 36.64
C VAL A 421 3.39 -32.38 36.18
N THR A 422 3.48 -32.58 34.87
CA THR A 422 4.35 -33.56 34.22
C THR A 422 5.73 -33.02 33.86
N ASN A 423 5.90 -31.69 33.81
CA ASN A 423 7.17 -31.06 33.44
C ASN A 423 7.27 -29.65 34.01
N VAL A 424 8.42 -29.31 34.58
CA VAL A 424 8.79 -27.95 34.98
C VAL A 424 10.23 -27.72 34.50
N LYS A 425 10.43 -26.78 33.58
CA LYS A 425 11.74 -26.48 32.98
C LYS A 425 11.98 -24.97 32.92
N TYR A 426 13.17 -24.54 33.35
CA TYR A 426 13.64 -23.16 33.19
C TYR A 426 14.68 -23.09 32.07
N VAL A 427 14.49 -22.18 31.12
CA VAL A 427 15.41 -21.95 30.00
C VAL A 427 16.06 -20.58 30.16
N VAL A 428 17.38 -20.51 30.05
CA VAL A 428 18.17 -19.39 30.56
C VAL A 428 18.40 -18.26 29.53
N GLU A 429 18.76 -17.07 30.04
CA GLU A 429 18.94 -15.75 29.40
C GLU A 429 17.67 -15.06 28.88
N THR A 430 16.81 -15.76 28.15
CA THR A 430 15.54 -15.18 27.65
C THR A 430 14.35 -16.15 27.65
N GLY A 431 14.56 -17.41 28.01
CA GLY A 431 13.52 -18.43 27.97
C GLY A 431 12.49 -18.32 29.11
N PRO A 432 11.24 -18.77 28.88
CA PRO A 432 10.27 -18.90 29.96
C PRO A 432 10.56 -20.12 30.84
N LEU A 433 10.24 -20.01 32.14
CA LEU A 433 9.87 -21.13 32.98
C LEU A 433 8.58 -21.73 32.42
N VAL A 434 8.59 -22.97 31.93
CA VAL A 434 7.39 -23.64 31.39
C VAL A 434 6.95 -24.74 32.35
N ILE A 435 5.66 -24.70 32.72
CA ILE A 435 4.95 -25.71 33.50
C ILE A 435 3.99 -26.43 32.55
N ARG A 436 4.05 -27.77 32.50
CA ARG A 436 3.12 -28.61 31.72
C ARG A 436 2.39 -29.58 32.63
N GLY A 437 1.12 -29.82 32.35
CA GLY A 437 0.31 -30.76 33.12
C GLY A 437 -1.09 -31.01 32.58
N ALA A 438 -1.90 -31.68 33.40
CA ALA A 438 -3.35 -31.82 33.26
C ALA A 438 -4.03 -31.18 34.47
N ASN A 439 -5.18 -30.53 34.25
CA ASN A 439 -5.95 -29.83 35.28
C ASN A 439 -5.15 -28.81 36.10
N VAL A 440 -4.24 -28.07 35.45
CA VAL A 440 -3.40 -27.04 36.10
C VAL A 440 -4.06 -25.65 36.18
N GLY A 441 -5.31 -25.52 35.75
CA GLY A 441 -6.14 -24.32 35.93
C GLY A 441 -6.17 -23.31 34.77
N PHE A 442 -7.09 -22.34 34.87
CA PHE A 442 -7.29 -21.32 33.84
C PHE A 442 -6.53 -20.01 34.09
N THR A 443 -6.22 -19.71 35.35
CA THR A 443 -5.67 -18.41 35.78
C THR A 443 -4.35 -18.57 36.51
N ILE A 444 -3.59 -17.48 36.53
CA ILE A 444 -2.27 -17.40 37.17
C ILE A 444 -2.36 -17.18 38.68
N SER A 445 -3.56 -16.95 39.22
CA SER A 445 -3.79 -16.60 40.63
C SER A 445 -3.52 -17.74 41.62
N GLY A 446 -3.47 -18.98 41.13
CA GLY A 446 -3.06 -20.14 41.92
C GLY A 446 -1.57 -20.47 41.80
N LEU A 447 -0.86 -19.94 40.80
CA LEU A 447 0.53 -20.29 40.49
C LEU A 447 1.51 -19.31 41.14
N SER A 448 2.40 -19.83 41.96
CA SER A 448 3.48 -19.07 42.59
C SER A 448 4.82 -19.79 42.51
N THR A 449 5.90 -19.06 42.75
CA THR A 449 7.24 -19.62 42.94
C THR A 449 7.79 -19.20 44.30
N SER A 450 8.78 -19.94 44.81
CA SER A 450 9.63 -19.45 45.90
C SER A 450 10.30 -18.12 45.51
N ILE A 451 10.68 -17.32 46.52
CA ILE A 451 11.15 -15.95 46.32
C ILE A 451 12.40 -15.93 45.40
N PRO A 452 12.42 -15.10 44.34
CA PRO A 452 11.41 -14.11 43.94
C PRO A 452 10.22 -14.67 43.13
N SER A 453 9.05 -14.06 43.29
CA SER A 453 7.83 -14.48 42.60
C SER A 453 7.84 -14.20 41.10
N LEU A 454 7.42 -15.18 40.30
CA LEU A 454 7.25 -15.07 38.85
C LEU A 454 5.80 -14.80 38.44
N SER A 455 5.63 -13.97 37.40
CA SER A 455 4.33 -13.74 36.77
C SER A 455 4.13 -14.72 35.60
N PHE A 456 3.21 -15.66 35.80
CA PHE A 456 2.84 -16.65 34.78
C PHE A 456 1.90 -16.07 33.72
N LYS A 457 1.78 -16.79 32.60
CA LYS A 457 0.89 -16.57 31.46
C LYS A 457 0.46 -17.93 30.92
N PRO A 458 -0.83 -18.18 30.63
CA PRO A 458 -1.23 -19.44 30.01
C PRO A 458 -0.77 -19.49 28.54
N ASN A 459 -0.01 -20.51 28.18
CA ASN A 459 0.27 -20.86 26.78
C ASN A 459 -0.87 -21.71 26.22
N ILE A 460 -1.34 -22.70 27.01
CA ILE A 460 -2.52 -23.52 26.74
C ILE A 460 -3.31 -23.60 28.05
N LEU A 461 -4.56 -23.13 28.04
CA LEU A 461 -5.40 -23.14 29.24
C LEU A 461 -5.47 -24.55 29.86
N ASN A 462 -5.42 -24.64 31.19
CA ASN A 462 -5.50 -25.89 31.94
C ASN A 462 -4.42 -26.96 31.61
N ARG A 463 -3.39 -26.61 30.81
CA ARG A 463 -2.33 -27.53 30.39
C ARG A 463 -0.91 -26.98 30.42
N GLU A 464 -0.69 -25.74 30.00
CA GLU A 464 0.65 -25.16 29.89
C GLU A 464 0.69 -23.68 30.29
N PHE A 465 1.59 -23.34 31.21
CA PHE A 465 1.87 -21.97 31.64
C PHE A 465 3.34 -21.64 31.43
N SER A 466 3.63 -20.39 31.07
CA SER A 466 4.97 -19.83 30.97
C SER A 466 5.16 -18.64 31.91
N ALA A 467 6.35 -18.46 32.49
CA ALA A 467 6.75 -17.21 33.15
C ALA A 467 8.12 -16.73 32.70
N THR A 468 8.24 -15.44 32.40
CA THR A 468 9.49 -14.80 31.97
C THR A 468 10.01 -13.89 33.07
N GLY A 469 11.25 -14.13 33.55
CA GLY A 469 11.93 -13.26 34.51
C GLY A 469 12.76 -12.17 33.84
N SER A 470 13.27 -11.22 34.64
CA SER A 470 14.34 -10.31 34.22
C SER A 470 15.71 -10.96 34.44
N VAL A 471 16.77 -10.44 33.81
CA VAL A 471 18.15 -10.89 34.04
C VAL A 471 18.55 -10.80 35.53
N ALA A 472 18.02 -9.80 36.26
CA ALA A 472 18.26 -9.66 37.70
C ALA A 472 17.56 -10.77 38.53
N LEU A 473 16.32 -11.14 38.18
CA LEU A 473 15.62 -12.27 38.79
C LEU A 473 16.33 -13.60 38.47
N TYR A 474 16.75 -13.78 37.22
CA TYR A 474 17.56 -14.92 36.78
C TYR A 474 18.86 -15.08 37.61
N ASN A 475 19.62 -14.00 37.81
CA ASN A 475 20.85 -14.05 38.62
C ASN A 475 20.59 -14.46 40.09
N GLN A 476 19.44 -14.10 40.66
CA GLN A 476 19.02 -14.57 42.00
C GLN A 476 18.70 -16.07 41.98
N PHE A 477 17.98 -16.54 40.96
CA PHE A 477 17.63 -17.95 40.80
C PHE A 477 18.87 -18.86 40.62
N VAL A 478 19.87 -18.43 39.85
CA VAL A 478 21.16 -19.12 39.71
C VAL A 478 21.86 -19.29 41.06
N GLY A 479 21.85 -18.24 41.89
CA GLY A 479 22.41 -18.29 43.24
C GLY A 479 21.72 -19.31 44.15
N ASN A 480 20.40 -19.46 44.00
CA ASN A 480 19.59 -20.41 44.78
C ASN A 480 19.67 -21.86 44.28
N LYS A 481 20.22 -22.10 43.07
CA LYS A 481 20.32 -23.41 42.37
C LYS A 481 19.01 -24.14 42.09
N THR A 482 17.91 -23.74 42.71
CA THR A 482 16.61 -24.40 42.70
C THR A 482 15.49 -23.36 42.81
N ILE A 483 14.36 -23.63 42.16
CA ILE A 483 13.08 -22.92 42.36
C ILE A 483 12.06 -23.96 42.80
N GLU A 484 11.20 -23.60 43.76
CA GLU A 484 9.97 -24.31 44.08
C GLU A 484 8.80 -23.65 43.35
N VAL A 485 7.90 -24.45 42.79
CA VAL A 485 6.69 -24.00 42.08
C VAL A 485 5.46 -24.57 42.77
N SER A 486 4.52 -23.71 43.19
CA SER A 486 3.31 -24.09 43.93
C SER A 486 2.02 -23.75 43.16
N LEU A 487 0.97 -24.55 43.38
CA LEU A 487 -0.32 -24.45 42.68
C LEU A 487 -1.50 -24.52 43.66
N GLN A 488 -1.99 -23.38 44.13
CA GLN A 488 -3.19 -23.29 44.95
C GLN A 488 -4.47 -23.56 44.12
N VAL A 489 -5.36 -24.42 44.62
CA VAL A 489 -6.57 -24.87 43.93
C VAL A 489 -7.78 -24.70 44.85
N SER A 490 -8.66 -23.74 44.54
CA SER A 490 -9.76 -23.31 45.42
C SER A 490 -9.27 -22.77 46.78
N SER A 491 -10.09 -22.86 47.84
CA SER A 491 -9.75 -22.44 49.21
C SER A 491 -9.06 -23.53 50.05
N GLN A 492 -8.58 -24.60 49.41
CA GLN A 492 -7.82 -25.71 50.02
C GLN A 492 -6.44 -25.77 49.35
N PRO A 493 -5.32 -25.68 50.09
CA PRO A 493 -3.99 -25.72 49.47
C PRO A 493 -3.68 -27.12 48.92
N PHE A 494 -3.41 -27.21 47.62
CA PHE A 494 -2.78 -28.38 47.00
C PHE A 494 -1.29 -28.06 46.77
N ASP A 495 -0.46 -28.41 47.75
CA ASP A 495 0.96 -28.04 47.70
C ASP A 495 1.76 -29.00 46.81
N PHE A 496 1.67 -28.78 45.50
CA PHE A 496 2.72 -29.23 44.58
C PHE A 496 4.00 -28.44 44.84
N VAL A 497 5.14 -29.14 44.91
CA VAL A 497 6.48 -28.55 44.99
C VAL A 497 7.39 -29.39 44.09
N ASN A 498 8.06 -28.74 43.14
CA ASN A 498 9.04 -29.37 42.26
C ASN A 498 10.27 -28.48 42.13
N THR A 499 11.44 -29.11 42.04
CA THR A 499 12.76 -28.50 42.16
C THR A 499 13.41 -28.40 40.78
N VAL A 500 13.58 -27.17 40.26
CA VAL A 500 14.16 -26.95 38.92
C VAL A 500 15.66 -26.66 39.01
N GLU A 501 16.51 -27.49 38.38
CA GLU A 501 17.96 -27.23 38.25
C GLU A 501 18.27 -26.27 37.07
N PHE A 502 19.35 -25.49 37.21
CA PHE A 502 19.78 -24.52 36.19
C PHE A 502 20.89 -25.06 35.30
N VAL A 503 20.73 -24.89 33.99
CA VAL A 503 21.76 -25.13 32.97
C VAL A 503 22.08 -23.81 32.29
N GLU A 504 23.35 -23.41 32.27
CA GLU A 504 23.79 -22.17 31.63
C GLU A 504 23.66 -22.25 30.09
N PRO A 505 23.28 -21.17 29.39
CA PRO A 505 22.87 -21.24 27.99
C PRO A 505 24.08 -21.37 27.06
N HIS A 506 23.83 -21.93 25.89
CA HIS A 506 24.79 -22.06 24.81
C HIS A 506 24.62 -20.85 23.89
N SER A 507 25.69 -20.20 23.45
CA SER A 507 25.61 -18.98 22.64
C SER A 507 26.54 -19.03 21.43
N ILE A 508 26.18 -18.29 20.37
CA ILE A 508 26.98 -18.13 19.16
C ILE A 508 27.58 -16.73 19.18
N SER A 509 28.90 -16.62 19.18
CA SER A 509 29.63 -15.35 19.23
C SER A 509 30.00 -14.83 17.84
N SER A 510 30.26 -15.72 16.88
CA SER A 510 30.51 -15.38 15.48
C SER A 510 30.19 -16.54 14.54
N TYR A 511 30.07 -16.22 13.26
CA TYR A 511 30.02 -17.19 12.17
C TYR A 511 31.02 -16.82 11.08
N ASP A 512 31.38 -17.81 10.28
CA ASP A 512 32.17 -17.69 9.06
C ASP A 512 31.69 -18.75 8.05
N TYR A 513 31.91 -18.55 6.75
CA TYR A 513 31.53 -19.54 5.73
C TYR A 513 32.42 -19.54 4.50
N ASP A 514 32.76 -20.75 4.05
CA ASP A 514 33.59 -21.02 2.88
C ASP A 514 32.85 -21.93 1.88
N ARG A 515 33.29 -21.90 0.62
CA ARG A 515 32.81 -22.83 -0.40
C ARG A 515 33.31 -24.26 -0.13
N HIS A 516 32.42 -25.23 -0.07
CA HIS A 516 32.75 -26.66 0.11
C HIS A 516 32.80 -27.39 -1.25
N GLY A 517 33.79 -27.03 -2.07
CA GLY A 517 33.93 -27.51 -3.44
C GLY A 517 32.66 -27.24 -4.28
N ASN A 518 32.27 -28.22 -5.10
CA ASN A 518 31.07 -28.10 -5.93
C ASN A 518 29.78 -28.61 -5.23
N THR A 519 29.85 -28.90 -3.92
CA THR A 519 28.76 -29.58 -3.19
C THR A 519 27.92 -28.67 -2.29
N GLY A 520 28.41 -27.46 -2.00
CA GLY A 520 27.70 -26.49 -1.17
C GLY A 520 28.66 -25.61 -0.38
N PHE A 521 28.31 -25.31 0.87
CA PHE A 521 29.04 -24.35 1.72
C PHE A 521 29.33 -24.94 3.10
N LYS A 522 30.56 -24.73 3.60
CA LYS A 522 30.99 -25.07 4.95
C LYS A 522 30.76 -23.85 5.83
N PHE A 523 29.89 -23.97 6.82
CA PHE A 523 29.69 -22.97 7.86
C PHE A 523 30.49 -23.32 9.10
N THR A 524 31.06 -22.29 9.72
CA THR A 524 31.78 -22.37 11.00
C THR A 524 31.08 -21.45 11.99
N PHE A 525 30.61 -22.01 13.11
CA PHE A 525 30.00 -21.25 14.20
C PHE A 525 30.91 -21.32 15.43
N ASN A 526 31.30 -20.17 15.97
CA ASN A 526 32.06 -20.07 17.20
C ASN A 526 31.14 -19.65 18.35
N GLY A 527 31.42 -20.09 19.57
CA GLY A 527 30.52 -19.92 20.69
C GLY A 527 31.03 -20.55 21.98
N ILE A 528 30.09 -20.93 22.86
CA ILE A 528 30.37 -21.65 24.11
C ILE A 528 29.27 -22.68 24.41
N ARG A 529 29.62 -23.72 25.18
CA ARG A 529 28.72 -24.77 25.68
C ARG A 529 28.00 -25.57 24.59
N PHE A 530 28.54 -25.68 23.39
CA PHE A 530 27.98 -26.54 22.35
C PHE A 530 28.06 -28.05 22.69
N GLY A 531 28.81 -28.42 23.73
CA GLY A 531 29.08 -29.82 24.06
C GLY A 531 29.99 -30.51 23.04
N THR A 532 30.07 -31.83 23.13
CA THR A 532 30.95 -32.66 22.29
C THR A 532 30.25 -33.83 21.61
N ASN A 533 28.97 -34.08 21.93
CA ASN A 533 28.20 -35.18 21.34
C ASN A 533 27.36 -34.68 20.15
N GLN A 534 27.85 -34.91 18.94
CA GLN A 534 27.18 -34.55 17.69
C GLN A 534 25.73 -35.07 17.58
N SER A 535 25.39 -36.20 18.21
CA SER A 535 24.05 -36.79 18.15
C SER A 535 22.97 -35.94 18.83
N MET A 536 23.38 -35.06 19.74
CA MET A 536 22.54 -34.20 20.57
C MET A 536 22.30 -32.83 19.94
N VAL A 537 23.01 -32.51 18.85
CA VAL A 537 23.07 -31.16 18.27
C VAL A 537 22.49 -31.14 16.85
N VAL A 538 21.58 -30.19 16.60
CA VAL A 538 21.00 -29.94 15.28
C VAL A 538 21.31 -28.51 14.87
N VAL A 539 21.94 -28.33 13.70
CA VAL A 539 22.19 -27.02 13.10
C VAL A 539 21.34 -26.84 11.85
N LEU A 540 20.57 -25.76 11.80
CA LEU A 540 19.85 -25.30 10.61
C LEU A 540 20.37 -23.91 10.22
N MET A 541 20.61 -23.71 8.92
CA MET A 541 20.98 -22.43 8.33
C MET A 541 19.73 -21.94 7.58
N GLY A 542 18.90 -21.12 8.22
CA GLY A 542 17.54 -20.85 7.75
C GLY A 542 16.73 -22.16 7.68
N GLY A 543 16.21 -22.49 6.50
CA GLY A 543 15.54 -23.78 6.23
C GLY A 543 16.48 -24.94 5.90
N TYR A 544 17.79 -24.70 5.74
CA TYR A 544 18.74 -25.71 5.25
C TYR A 544 19.39 -26.48 6.39
N LYS A 545 19.30 -27.81 6.38
CA LYS A 545 20.02 -28.65 7.35
C LYS A 545 21.53 -28.55 7.11
N CYS A 546 22.27 -28.14 8.13
CA CYS A 546 23.73 -28.09 8.10
C CYS A 546 24.29 -29.36 8.75
N ASN A 547 24.86 -30.25 7.95
CA ASN A 547 25.37 -31.54 8.44
C ASN A 547 26.72 -31.32 9.16
N ILE A 548 26.74 -31.54 10.48
CA ILE A 548 27.92 -31.33 11.33
C ILE A 548 29.08 -32.20 10.85
N SER A 549 30.22 -31.57 10.57
CA SER A 549 31.49 -32.20 10.23
C SER A 549 32.45 -32.28 11.42
N SER A 550 32.37 -31.33 12.35
CA SER A 550 33.09 -31.37 13.63
C SER A 550 32.36 -30.56 14.70
N ILE A 551 32.49 -30.98 15.96
CA ILE A 551 31.95 -30.26 17.12
C ILE A 551 32.91 -30.35 18.30
N VAL A 552 33.14 -29.22 18.94
CA VAL A 552 33.74 -29.06 20.27
C VAL A 552 32.95 -27.99 21.03
N ASP A 553 33.15 -27.88 22.34
CA ASP A 553 32.32 -27.05 23.20
C ASP A 553 32.24 -25.56 22.78
N THR A 554 33.25 -25.05 22.07
CA THR A 554 33.33 -23.65 21.61
C THR A 554 33.19 -23.47 20.10
N LYS A 555 33.06 -24.54 19.31
CA LYS A 555 33.04 -24.47 17.84
C LYS A 555 32.27 -25.63 17.21
N ILE A 556 31.38 -25.30 16.27
CA ILE A 556 30.75 -26.25 15.35
C ILE A 556 31.16 -25.92 13.93
N GLU A 557 31.57 -26.95 13.17
CA GLU A 557 31.69 -26.87 11.72
C GLU A 557 30.64 -27.79 11.08
N CYS A 558 29.95 -27.31 10.06
CA CYS A 558 28.93 -28.08 9.36
C CYS A 558 28.86 -27.71 7.87
N VAL A 559 28.30 -28.59 7.05
CA VAL A 559 28.15 -28.38 5.60
C VAL A 559 26.69 -28.36 5.21
N VAL A 560 26.25 -27.28 4.54
CA VAL A 560 24.98 -27.25 3.81
C VAL A 560 25.25 -27.80 2.41
N GLY A 561 24.73 -29.00 2.13
CA GLY A 561 24.94 -29.74 0.87
C GLY A 561 24.10 -29.26 -0.31
N THR A 562 24.06 -27.95 -0.55
CA THR A 562 23.49 -27.36 -1.76
C THR A 562 24.22 -26.08 -2.14
N THR A 563 24.36 -25.85 -3.45
CA THR A 563 24.95 -24.64 -4.03
C THR A 563 23.93 -23.53 -4.26
N SER A 564 22.63 -23.83 -4.11
CA SER A 564 21.50 -22.94 -4.40
C SER A 564 20.86 -22.39 -3.13
N ILE A 565 21.67 -21.78 -2.27
CA ILE A 565 21.23 -21.04 -1.09
C ILE A 565 20.93 -19.60 -1.53
N PRO A 566 19.72 -19.05 -1.30
CA PRO A 566 19.40 -17.65 -1.61
C PRO A 566 20.31 -16.68 -0.87
N GLU A 567 20.75 -15.61 -1.54
CA GLU A 567 21.72 -14.63 -0.99
C GLU A 567 21.03 -13.56 -0.13
N VAL A 568 20.47 -14.02 0.99
CA VAL A 568 19.70 -13.22 1.95
C VAL A 568 20.24 -13.38 3.36
N VAL A 569 19.66 -12.64 4.31
CA VAL A 569 19.90 -12.88 5.73
C VAL A 569 19.12 -14.13 6.16
N HIS A 570 19.84 -15.16 6.58
CA HIS A 570 19.25 -16.38 7.15
C HIS A 570 19.37 -16.36 8.67
N ASN A 571 18.39 -16.91 9.37
CA ASN A 571 18.51 -17.19 10.79
C ASN A 571 19.18 -18.56 10.97
N ALA A 572 20.46 -18.60 11.34
CA ALA A 572 21.12 -19.85 11.68
C ALA A 572 20.77 -20.21 13.13
N THR A 573 20.40 -21.47 13.36
CA THR A 573 19.92 -21.97 14.64
C THR A 573 20.64 -23.26 15.02
N ILE A 574 21.06 -23.33 16.29
CA ILE A 574 21.76 -24.46 16.89
C ILE A 574 20.94 -24.93 18.08
N ARG A 575 20.30 -26.09 17.96
CA ARG A 575 19.46 -26.70 19.01
C ARG A 575 20.19 -27.86 19.65
N ILE A 576 20.20 -27.90 20.98
CA ILE A 576 20.86 -28.94 21.78
C ILE A 576 19.85 -29.52 22.78
N ASP A 577 19.60 -30.83 22.72
CA ASP A 577 18.78 -31.64 23.65
C ASP A 577 17.39 -31.10 24.02
N ASP A 578 16.75 -30.35 23.11
CA ASP A 578 15.48 -29.63 23.34
C ASP A 578 15.53 -28.62 24.52
N LEU A 579 16.73 -28.23 24.96
CA LEU A 579 16.93 -27.32 26.09
C LEU A 579 16.92 -25.85 25.66
N VAL A 580 17.70 -25.49 24.63
CA VAL A 580 17.76 -24.12 24.07
C VAL A 580 18.04 -24.20 22.57
N THR A 581 17.58 -23.19 21.82
CA THR A 581 18.07 -22.90 20.47
C THR A 581 18.87 -21.62 20.50
N ALA A 582 20.19 -21.70 20.29
CA ALA A 582 21.02 -20.53 20.06
C ALA A 582 20.83 -20.08 18.60
N SER A 583 20.79 -18.77 18.35
CA SER A 583 20.52 -18.24 17.00
C SER A 583 21.38 -17.04 16.63
N ILE A 584 21.80 -16.95 15.37
CA ILE A 584 22.53 -15.80 14.81
C ILE A 584 22.05 -15.49 13.39
N LEU A 585 22.00 -14.19 13.06
CA LEU A 585 21.67 -13.74 11.71
C LEU A 585 22.91 -13.83 10.80
N VAL A 586 22.86 -14.75 9.83
CA VAL A 586 23.90 -15.00 8.84
C VAL A 586 23.56 -14.27 7.55
N THR A 587 24.34 -13.26 7.20
CA THR A 587 24.24 -12.59 5.89
C THR A 587 25.01 -13.43 4.88
N PHE A 588 24.30 -14.30 4.17
CA PHE A 588 24.89 -15.17 3.16
C PHE A 588 24.89 -14.47 1.80
N ARG A 589 26.05 -14.39 1.15
CA ARG A 589 26.23 -13.91 -0.22
C ARG A 589 27.32 -14.71 -0.92
N ILE A 590 27.23 -14.80 -2.24
CA ILE A 590 28.31 -15.29 -3.09
C ILE A 590 29.20 -14.07 -3.39
N GLU A 591 30.46 -14.13 -3.01
CA GLU A 591 31.38 -13.00 -3.22
C GLU A 591 32.07 -13.06 -4.60
N TYR A 592 32.18 -14.25 -5.20
CA TYR A 592 32.77 -14.47 -6.52
C TYR A 592 32.35 -15.85 -7.09
N PRO A 593 32.42 -16.05 -8.42
CA PRO A 593 32.72 -15.05 -9.44
C PRO A 593 31.50 -14.22 -9.87
N PHE A 594 31.72 -12.98 -10.29
CA PHE A 594 30.75 -12.18 -11.05
C PHE A 594 31.46 -11.24 -12.04
N VAL A 595 30.76 -10.82 -13.10
CA VAL A 595 31.26 -9.83 -14.08
C VAL A 595 30.39 -8.57 -14.01
N THR A 596 31.02 -7.40 -14.03
CA THR A 596 30.33 -6.11 -14.01
C THR A 596 30.43 -5.38 -15.35
N SER A 597 31.52 -5.55 -16.09
CA SER A 597 31.72 -4.96 -17.42
C SER A 597 32.55 -5.89 -18.31
N ILE A 598 32.19 -5.95 -19.59
CA ILE A 598 32.98 -6.64 -20.62
C ILE A 598 33.37 -5.63 -21.69
N PHE A 599 34.68 -5.47 -21.89
CA PHE A 599 35.23 -4.66 -22.96
C PHE A 599 35.44 -5.54 -24.21
N PRO A 600 34.68 -5.32 -25.30
CA PRO A 600 34.81 -6.09 -26.54
C PRO A 600 36.08 -5.67 -27.32
N PRO A 601 36.52 -6.46 -28.31
CA PRO A 601 37.56 -6.01 -29.25
C PRO A 601 36.95 -4.94 -30.16
N SER A 602 37.78 -4.02 -30.66
CA SER A 602 37.33 -3.01 -31.64
C SER A 602 36.71 -3.63 -32.90
N LEU A 603 37.11 -4.85 -33.29
CA LEU A 603 36.60 -5.58 -34.46
C LEU A 603 36.11 -6.99 -34.07
N ALA A 604 35.16 -7.10 -33.13
CA ALA A 604 34.74 -8.36 -32.52
C ALA A 604 34.32 -9.44 -33.53
N GLN A 605 33.71 -9.06 -34.67
CA GLN A 605 33.34 -9.99 -35.74
C GLN A 605 34.51 -10.81 -36.31
N ARG A 606 35.77 -10.35 -36.17
CA ARG A 606 36.97 -11.11 -36.58
C ARG A 606 37.62 -11.89 -35.44
N GLY A 607 37.04 -11.81 -34.23
CA GLY A 607 37.64 -12.29 -33.00
C GLY A 607 38.69 -11.33 -32.45
N GLY A 608 39.23 -11.64 -31.28
CA GLY A 608 40.26 -10.85 -30.63
C GLY A 608 40.23 -10.95 -29.11
N SER A 609 41.11 -10.18 -28.47
CA SER A 609 41.19 -10.10 -27.01
C SER A 609 39.98 -9.36 -26.44
N ILE A 610 39.31 -9.96 -25.46
CA ILE A 610 38.29 -9.32 -24.62
C ILE A 610 38.78 -9.21 -23.18
N THR A 611 38.31 -8.20 -22.46
CA THR A 611 38.61 -8.02 -21.03
C THR A 611 37.31 -8.05 -20.24
N LEU A 612 37.22 -8.96 -19.26
CA LEU A 612 36.10 -9.09 -18.35
C LEU A 612 36.52 -8.53 -16.99
N TYR A 613 35.85 -7.45 -16.56
CA TYR A 613 36.02 -6.82 -15.25
C TYR A 613 34.97 -7.33 -14.28
N GLY A 614 35.38 -7.63 -13.05
CA GLY A 614 34.50 -8.21 -12.04
C GLY A 614 35.23 -8.51 -10.74
N GLU A 615 34.80 -9.58 -10.08
CA GLU A 615 35.44 -10.16 -8.90
C GLU A 615 35.42 -11.68 -9.05
N TYR A 616 36.58 -12.31 -8.91
CA TYR A 616 36.85 -13.68 -9.33
C TYR A 616 37.47 -14.53 -8.22
N GLY A 617 37.72 -13.93 -7.06
CA GLY A 617 38.27 -14.57 -5.87
C GLY A 617 39.81 -14.56 -5.82
N PRO A 618 40.38 -14.84 -4.63
CA PRO A 618 41.82 -14.73 -4.37
C PRO A 618 42.65 -15.84 -5.03
N VAL A 619 42.03 -16.93 -5.47
CA VAL A 619 42.70 -18.09 -6.08
C VAL A 619 41.88 -18.56 -7.29
N LEU A 620 42.46 -18.54 -8.47
CA LEU A 620 41.79 -18.89 -9.73
C LEU A 620 42.28 -20.26 -10.26
N THR A 621 41.66 -21.36 -9.82
CA THR A 621 41.95 -22.70 -10.38
C THR A 621 40.93 -23.07 -11.47
N ASN A 622 41.44 -23.63 -12.57
CA ASN A 622 40.68 -24.09 -13.73
C ASN A 622 39.55 -23.13 -14.18
N PRO A 623 39.85 -21.84 -14.41
CA PRO A 623 38.84 -20.89 -14.86
C PRO A 623 38.39 -21.25 -16.29
N ILE A 624 37.08 -21.13 -16.53
CA ILE A 624 36.45 -21.35 -17.83
C ILE A 624 35.64 -20.09 -18.15
N VAL A 625 35.84 -19.51 -19.33
CA VAL A 625 35.00 -18.42 -19.87
C VAL A 625 34.40 -18.90 -21.19
N LYS A 626 33.10 -18.67 -21.36
CA LYS A 626 32.38 -18.92 -22.61
C LYS A 626 31.47 -17.75 -22.98
N ILE A 627 31.41 -17.44 -24.27
CA ILE A 627 30.55 -16.40 -24.83
C ILE A 627 29.69 -17.05 -25.92
N GLY A 628 28.38 -17.12 -25.73
CA GLY A 628 27.47 -17.76 -26.69
C GLY A 628 27.60 -19.28 -26.81
N GLY A 629 28.32 -19.92 -25.88
CA GLY A 629 28.70 -21.33 -25.93
C GLY A 629 30.14 -21.57 -26.39
N ASP A 630 30.71 -20.64 -27.17
CA ASP A 630 32.09 -20.68 -27.65
C ASP A 630 33.07 -20.43 -26.49
N THR A 631 34.17 -21.18 -26.44
CA THR A 631 35.21 -21.02 -25.42
C THR A 631 36.04 -19.76 -25.71
N CYS A 632 36.31 -18.96 -24.67
CA CYS A 632 37.23 -17.84 -24.75
C CYS A 632 38.59 -18.24 -24.15
N ASP A 633 39.63 -18.23 -24.97
CA ASP A 633 40.95 -18.77 -24.61
C ASP A 633 41.69 -17.81 -23.66
N ILE A 634 41.73 -18.18 -22.38
CA ILE A 634 42.22 -17.31 -21.30
C ILE A 634 43.73 -17.06 -21.41
N SER A 635 44.11 -15.79 -21.43
CA SER A 635 45.50 -15.35 -21.38
C SER A 635 45.93 -15.04 -19.95
N ALA A 636 47.11 -15.52 -19.54
CA ALA A 636 47.73 -15.19 -18.27
C ALA A 636 48.50 -13.84 -18.35
N PRO A 637 48.66 -13.09 -17.24
CA PRO A 637 48.20 -13.41 -15.88
C PRO A 637 46.72 -13.06 -15.64
N LEU A 638 46.07 -13.88 -14.81
CA LEU A 638 44.76 -13.58 -14.25
C LEU A 638 44.91 -12.79 -12.95
N THR A 639 43.95 -11.93 -12.65
CA THR A 639 43.87 -11.23 -11.36
C THR A 639 42.52 -11.49 -10.68
N GLN A 640 42.42 -11.11 -9.41
CA GLN A 640 41.18 -11.18 -8.65
C GLN A 640 40.03 -10.38 -9.31
N SER A 641 40.32 -9.34 -10.11
CA SER A 641 39.28 -8.47 -10.70
C SER A 641 39.30 -8.37 -12.24
N THR A 642 40.24 -9.04 -12.90
CA THR A 642 40.35 -9.05 -14.37
C THR A 642 40.65 -10.44 -14.94
N ILE A 643 39.86 -10.83 -15.94
CA ILE A 643 40.16 -11.93 -16.85
C ILE A 643 40.31 -11.36 -18.26
N VAL A 644 41.41 -11.70 -18.93
CA VAL A 644 41.62 -11.41 -20.35
C VAL A 644 41.60 -12.73 -21.10
N CYS A 645 40.86 -12.81 -22.20
CA CYS A 645 40.79 -14.02 -23.02
C CYS A 645 40.58 -13.67 -24.51
N THR A 646 40.96 -14.58 -25.39
CA THR A 646 40.78 -14.42 -26.84
C THR A 646 39.49 -15.12 -27.27
N LEU A 647 38.58 -14.36 -27.88
CA LEU A 647 37.32 -14.87 -28.42
C LEU A 647 37.42 -15.04 -29.94
N ALA A 648 36.80 -16.08 -30.47
CA ALA A 648 36.66 -16.28 -31.92
C ALA A 648 35.75 -15.20 -32.56
N GLY A 649 35.81 -15.07 -33.88
CA GLY A 649 34.89 -14.18 -34.61
C GLY A 649 33.46 -14.70 -34.59
N GLY A 650 32.52 -13.81 -34.31
CA GLY A 650 31.09 -14.13 -34.24
C GLY A 650 30.20 -12.91 -34.48
N VAL A 651 28.89 -13.13 -34.47
CA VAL A 651 27.88 -12.09 -34.68
C VAL A 651 26.84 -12.08 -33.58
N GLY A 652 26.30 -10.89 -33.34
CA GLY A 652 25.11 -10.67 -32.54
C GLY A 652 25.28 -10.64 -31.03
N VAL A 653 24.14 -10.73 -30.33
CA VAL A 653 24.06 -10.73 -28.86
C VAL A 653 24.18 -12.16 -28.33
N LYS A 654 24.99 -12.35 -27.29
CA LYS A 654 25.34 -13.65 -26.69
C LYS A 654 25.26 -13.62 -25.17
N ASP A 655 24.95 -14.78 -24.61
CA ASP A 655 25.07 -15.05 -23.18
C ASP A 655 26.54 -15.18 -22.78
N VAL A 656 26.84 -14.86 -21.52
CA VAL A 656 28.18 -14.97 -20.94
C VAL A 656 28.12 -15.98 -19.81
N TYR A 657 29.10 -16.89 -19.79
CA TYR A 657 29.25 -17.91 -18.75
C TYR A 657 30.70 -17.92 -18.26
N ILE A 658 30.85 -17.99 -16.94
CA ILE A 658 32.14 -18.15 -16.26
C ILE A 658 32.02 -19.28 -15.23
N SER A 659 33.06 -20.09 -15.08
CA SER A 659 33.23 -20.98 -13.93
C SER A 659 34.63 -20.82 -13.36
N ILE A 660 34.75 -20.59 -12.05
CA ILE A 660 36.03 -20.46 -11.34
C ILE A 660 35.94 -21.31 -10.08
N ASN A 661 36.91 -22.19 -9.85
CA ASN A 661 36.88 -23.17 -8.75
C ASN A 661 35.58 -24.02 -8.69
N GLY A 662 34.88 -24.18 -9.81
CA GLY A 662 33.57 -24.87 -9.89
C GLY A 662 32.39 -24.08 -9.31
N VAL A 663 32.53 -22.77 -9.10
CA VAL A 663 31.41 -21.85 -8.90
C VAL A 663 31.08 -21.21 -10.26
N GLU A 664 29.85 -21.39 -10.72
CA GLU A 664 29.37 -20.88 -12.00
C GLU A 664 28.69 -19.52 -11.84
N TRP A 665 28.96 -18.61 -12.79
CA TRP A 665 28.26 -17.35 -12.97
C TRP A 665 27.83 -17.21 -14.42
N ARG A 666 26.63 -16.69 -14.67
CA ARG A 666 26.11 -16.49 -16.02
C ARG A 666 25.17 -15.29 -16.10
N ILE A 667 25.15 -14.66 -17.26
CA ILE A 667 24.20 -13.60 -17.62
C ILE A 667 23.67 -13.82 -19.04
N ALA A 668 22.35 -13.72 -19.20
CA ALA A 668 21.71 -13.79 -20.51
C ALA A 668 21.94 -12.48 -21.28
N SER A 669 22.18 -12.56 -22.59
CA SER A 669 22.42 -11.39 -23.45
C SER A 669 23.50 -10.41 -22.96
N GLY A 670 24.50 -10.86 -22.18
CA GLY A 670 25.51 -9.99 -21.55
C GLY A 670 26.61 -9.46 -22.47
N PHE A 671 26.70 -9.90 -23.72
CA PHE A 671 27.72 -9.49 -24.69
C PHE A 671 27.14 -9.26 -26.07
N LYS A 672 27.68 -8.29 -26.83
CA LYS A 672 27.36 -8.05 -28.24
C LYS A 672 28.64 -7.90 -29.06
N TYR A 673 28.75 -8.66 -30.15
CA TYR A 673 29.83 -8.47 -31.13
C TYR A 673 29.67 -7.12 -31.84
N SER A 674 30.74 -6.31 -31.91
CA SER A 674 30.79 -5.10 -32.74
C SER A 674 30.81 -5.45 -34.23
N ASN A 675 29.99 -4.75 -35.02
CA ASN A 675 29.88 -4.96 -36.46
C ASN A 675 31.05 -4.32 -37.22
N LEU A 676 31.46 -4.94 -38.34
CA LEU A 676 32.54 -4.42 -39.20
C LEU A 676 32.16 -3.17 -40.02
N THR A 677 30.86 -2.92 -40.18
CA THR A 677 30.26 -1.76 -40.83
C THR A 677 28.89 -1.54 -40.20
N ALA A 678 28.60 -0.33 -39.74
CA ALA A 678 27.26 0.06 -39.36
C ALA A 678 26.58 0.73 -40.56
N ILE A 679 25.35 0.32 -40.89
CA ILE A 679 24.60 0.87 -42.02
C ILE A 679 23.73 2.01 -41.51
N CYS A 680 23.91 3.21 -42.07
CA CYS A 680 23.07 4.35 -41.75
C CYS A 680 21.71 4.30 -42.49
N PRO A 681 20.62 4.80 -41.88
CA PRO A 681 19.32 4.87 -42.53
C PRO A 681 19.25 5.97 -43.60
N GLY A 682 18.33 5.84 -44.57
CA GLY A 682 18.16 6.82 -45.64
C GLY A 682 17.17 6.37 -46.72
N ASP A 683 16.46 7.33 -47.31
CA ASP A 683 15.59 7.08 -48.48
C ASP A 683 16.42 7.20 -49.77
N ASN A 684 16.75 6.07 -50.39
CA ASN A 684 17.57 5.88 -51.61
C ASN A 684 19.07 6.21 -51.48
N ASP A 685 19.47 7.19 -50.66
CA ASP A 685 20.87 7.55 -50.37
C ASP A 685 21.16 7.45 -48.86
N GLU A 686 22.42 7.17 -48.47
CA GLU A 686 22.84 7.19 -47.06
C GLU A 686 22.54 8.55 -46.43
N CYS A 687 21.91 8.55 -45.25
CA CYS A 687 21.48 9.77 -44.56
C CYS A 687 20.63 10.71 -45.45
N SER A 688 19.91 10.12 -46.40
CA SER A 688 19.05 10.79 -47.39
C SER A 688 19.76 11.93 -48.16
N GLY A 689 21.09 11.85 -48.31
CA GLY A 689 21.91 12.89 -48.94
C GLY A 689 22.08 14.19 -48.12
N HIS A 690 21.59 14.22 -46.87
CA HIS A 690 21.52 15.41 -46.02
C HIS A 690 22.30 15.27 -44.71
N GLY A 691 23.20 14.30 -44.62
CA GLY A 691 24.13 14.14 -43.50
C GLY A 691 25.29 13.21 -43.83
N GLU A 692 26.26 13.12 -42.92
CA GLU A 692 27.39 12.20 -43.00
C GLU A 692 27.12 10.95 -42.15
N CYS A 693 27.38 9.75 -42.68
CA CYS A 693 27.22 8.50 -41.95
C CYS A 693 28.43 8.22 -41.03
N ASP A 694 28.20 8.08 -39.72
CA ASP A 694 29.21 7.51 -38.82
C ASP A 694 29.24 5.98 -38.99
N ALA A 695 30.29 5.49 -39.65
CA ALA A 695 30.49 4.07 -39.97
C ALA A 695 30.71 3.17 -38.74
N GLU A 696 31.05 3.72 -37.56
CA GLU A 696 31.19 2.96 -36.32
C GLU A 696 29.87 2.82 -35.55
N SER A 697 29.00 3.84 -35.59
CA SER A 697 27.74 3.85 -34.84
C SER A 697 26.48 3.59 -35.67
N GLY A 698 26.52 3.81 -36.98
CA GLY A 698 25.36 3.72 -37.89
C GLY A 698 24.42 4.91 -37.77
N ILE A 699 24.91 6.04 -37.24
CA ILE A 699 24.13 7.24 -36.97
C ILE A 699 24.46 8.31 -38.01
N CYS A 700 23.43 8.96 -38.53
CA CYS A 700 23.60 10.11 -39.41
C CYS A 700 23.89 11.40 -38.64
N LEU A 701 24.95 12.09 -39.03
CA LEU A 701 25.31 13.43 -38.60
C LEU A 701 24.72 14.44 -39.60
N CYS A 702 23.53 14.95 -39.31
CA CYS A 702 22.80 15.81 -40.24
C CYS A 702 23.48 17.16 -40.48
N HIS A 703 23.47 17.58 -41.74
CA HIS A 703 23.88 18.92 -42.14
C HIS A 703 22.94 19.98 -41.53
N GLN A 704 23.36 21.24 -41.63
CA GLN A 704 22.57 22.38 -41.14
C GLN A 704 21.16 22.36 -41.74
N ASP A 705 20.17 22.70 -40.91
CA ASP A 705 18.72 22.70 -41.19
C ASP A 705 18.06 21.33 -41.43
N TYR A 706 18.81 20.22 -41.37
CA TYR A 706 18.28 18.86 -41.40
C TYR A 706 18.38 18.14 -40.04
N LYS A 707 17.43 17.25 -39.78
CA LYS A 707 17.26 16.50 -38.53
C LYS A 707 16.67 15.10 -38.76
N GLY A 708 16.58 14.32 -37.68
CA GLY A 708 16.03 12.97 -37.67
C GLY A 708 17.08 11.87 -37.90
N PRO A 709 16.69 10.59 -37.77
CA PRO A 709 17.63 9.46 -37.83
C PRO A 709 18.32 9.33 -39.19
N ALA A 710 17.60 9.69 -40.26
CA ALA A 710 18.02 9.59 -41.66
C ALA A 710 18.24 10.96 -42.32
N CYS A 711 18.29 12.04 -41.54
CA CYS A 711 18.42 13.44 -41.99
C CYS A 711 17.40 13.91 -43.04
N ASN A 712 16.25 13.23 -43.15
CA ASN A 712 15.17 13.55 -44.08
C ASN A 712 14.19 14.63 -43.56
N ILE A 713 14.39 15.16 -42.35
CA ILE A 713 13.47 16.13 -41.74
C ILE A 713 14.06 17.55 -41.84
N SER A 714 13.49 18.39 -42.71
CA SER A 714 13.80 19.82 -42.81
C SER A 714 13.21 20.61 -41.64
N SER A 715 14.01 21.43 -40.97
CA SER A 715 13.62 22.13 -39.74
C SER A 715 13.51 23.65 -39.91
N SER A 716 12.28 24.19 -39.89
CA SER A 716 12.03 25.54 -39.37
C SER A 716 11.83 25.45 -37.85
N THR A 717 12.59 26.19 -37.05
CA THR A 717 12.72 25.98 -35.59
C THR A 717 11.42 26.19 -34.81
N PRO A 718 10.88 25.17 -34.12
CA PRO A 718 9.80 25.33 -33.16
C PRO A 718 10.34 25.21 -31.73
N SER A 719 10.01 26.15 -30.85
CA SER A 719 10.30 26.03 -29.41
C SER A 719 9.16 25.30 -28.70
N GLY A 720 9.39 24.05 -28.29
CA GLY A 720 8.49 23.34 -27.37
C GLY A 720 8.72 23.77 -25.92
N GLU A 721 7.66 23.82 -25.11
CA GLU A 721 7.78 23.95 -23.66
C GLU A 721 8.08 22.59 -23.04
N ILE A 722 9.05 22.55 -22.12
CA ILE A 722 9.46 21.34 -21.41
C ILE A 722 9.15 21.52 -19.92
N SER A 723 8.36 20.60 -19.36
CA SER A 723 8.02 20.54 -17.94
C SER A 723 8.65 19.32 -17.28
N PHE A 724 9.61 19.56 -16.39
CA PHE A 724 10.29 18.52 -15.63
C PHE A 724 9.46 18.05 -14.43
N SER A 725 9.33 16.74 -14.27
CA SER A 725 8.60 16.11 -13.16
C SER A 725 9.20 14.73 -12.87
N PRO A 726 9.27 14.30 -11.59
CA PRO A 726 9.90 13.04 -11.20
C PRO A 726 9.14 11.79 -11.66
N MET A 727 7.85 11.91 -12.01
CA MET A 727 7.06 10.79 -12.53
C MET A 727 6.98 10.80 -14.06
N VAL A 728 6.56 11.92 -14.63
CA VAL A 728 6.23 12.06 -16.05
C VAL A 728 6.63 13.46 -16.49
N SER A 729 7.73 13.54 -17.22
CA SER A 729 8.18 14.77 -17.89
C SER A 729 7.32 15.00 -19.12
N THR A 730 6.88 16.24 -19.33
CA THR A 730 6.01 16.59 -20.46
C THR A 730 6.74 17.53 -21.40
N ILE A 731 6.68 17.24 -22.70
CA ILE A 731 7.19 18.09 -23.77
C ILE A 731 5.99 18.44 -24.65
N SER A 732 5.71 19.72 -24.83
CA SER A 732 4.52 20.20 -25.54
C SER A 732 4.82 21.31 -26.55
N ASN A 733 4.19 21.23 -27.71
CA ASN A 733 4.21 22.28 -28.74
C ASN A 733 2.84 22.33 -29.43
N ASP A 734 2.11 23.44 -29.22
CA ASP A 734 0.73 23.71 -29.63
C ASP A 734 -0.26 22.57 -29.35
N ASN A 735 -0.27 21.57 -30.25
CA ASN A 735 -1.22 20.46 -30.27
C ASN A 735 -0.56 19.09 -30.04
N LEU A 736 0.77 18.98 -29.92
CA LEU A 736 1.48 17.72 -29.69
C LEU A 736 1.99 17.67 -28.25
N VAL A 737 1.58 16.65 -27.50
CA VAL A 737 1.97 16.43 -26.09
C VAL A 737 2.64 15.06 -25.94
N VAL A 738 3.92 15.08 -25.59
CA VAL A 738 4.74 13.89 -25.33
C VAL A 738 4.99 13.78 -23.83
N ARG A 739 4.77 12.60 -23.27
CA ARG A 739 4.95 12.29 -21.84
C ARG A 739 5.94 11.14 -21.66
N LEU A 740 7.04 11.39 -20.98
CA LEU A 740 8.14 10.44 -20.74
C LEU A 740 8.30 10.16 -19.24
N GLY A 741 8.41 8.90 -18.83
CA GLY A 741 8.55 8.56 -17.41
C GLY A 741 9.11 7.16 -17.11
N LEU A 742 9.70 7.02 -15.92
CA LEU A 742 10.11 5.73 -15.35
C LEU A 742 8.86 4.97 -14.86
N VAL A 743 8.65 3.75 -15.34
CA VAL A 743 7.50 2.89 -14.94
C VAL A 743 7.88 2.00 -13.77
N THR A 744 9.02 1.32 -13.85
CA THR A 744 9.50 0.39 -12.81
C THR A 744 10.96 0.00 -13.05
N ILE A 745 11.65 -0.40 -11.98
CA ILE A 745 12.93 -1.12 -12.04
C ILE A 745 12.67 -2.51 -11.46
N LYS A 746 12.82 -3.56 -12.26
CA LYS A 746 12.62 -4.95 -11.85
C LYS A 746 13.97 -5.63 -11.63
N GLU A 747 14.05 -6.50 -10.63
CA GLU A 747 15.13 -7.47 -10.50
C GLU A 747 14.66 -8.81 -11.07
N MET A 748 15.40 -9.31 -12.06
CA MET A 748 15.08 -10.49 -12.84
C MET A 748 16.05 -11.62 -12.49
N ASN A 749 15.56 -12.85 -12.34
CA ASN A 749 16.42 -14.02 -12.18
C ASN A 749 16.93 -14.56 -13.54
N ILE A 750 17.83 -15.55 -13.49
CA ILE A 750 18.39 -16.24 -14.67
C ILE A 750 17.38 -16.96 -15.57
N TYR A 751 16.12 -17.09 -15.15
CA TYR A 751 15.03 -17.68 -15.93
C TYR A 751 14.11 -16.62 -16.57
N GLY A 752 14.42 -15.33 -16.37
CA GLY A 752 13.59 -14.23 -16.85
C GLY A 752 12.36 -13.94 -15.99
N GLU A 753 12.31 -14.46 -14.77
CA GLU A 753 11.22 -14.22 -13.82
C GLU A 753 11.55 -13.03 -12.91
N MET A 754 10.55 -12.19 -12.60
CA MET A 754 10.71 -11.06 -11.69
C MET A 754 10.75 -11.54 -10.23
N VAL A 755 11.83 -11.21 -9.52
CA VAL A 755 12.05 -11.53 -8.10
C VAL A 755 11.50 -10.42 -7.20
N ARG A 756 11.72 -9.17 -7.60
CA ARG A 756 11.17 -7.97 -6.96
C ARG A 756 11.16 -6.78 -7.91
N GLN A 757 10.49 -5.69 -7.54
CA GLN A 757 10.45 -4.45 -8.33
C GLN A 757 10.30 -3.20 -7.47
N PHE A 758 10.90 -2.10 -7.92
CA PHE A 758 10.62 -0.74 -7.48
C PHE A 758 9.58 -0.12 -8.42
N ILE A 759 8.51 0.45 -7.86
CA ILE A 759 7.49 1.23 -8.60
C ILE A 759 7.57 2.68 -8.10
N PRO A 760 7.87 3.67 -8.96
CA PRO A 760 7.95 5.07 -8.57
C PRO A 760 6.64 5.62 -7.98
N ASN A 761 6.73 6.23 -6.80
CA ASN A 761 5.61 6.89 -6.11
C ASN A 761 5.95 8.38 -5.92
N PRO A 762 5.05 9.33 -6.27
CA PRO A 762 5.34 10.77 -6.17
C PRO A 762 5.66 11.25 -4.74
N ARG A 763 5.30 10.49 -3.70
CA ARG A 763 5.63 10.81 -2.30
C ARG A 763 7.05 10.41 -1.88
N GLU A 764 7.74 9.59 -2.68
CA GLU A 764 9.06 9.03 -2.36
C GLU A 764 10.20 9.78 -3.05
N TRP A 765 9.90 10.57 -4.08
CA TRP A 765 10.88 11.40 -4.79
C TRP A 765 11.16 12.72 -4.07
N ARG A 766 12.44 12.99 -3.84
CA ARG A 766 12.95 14.29 -3.38
C ARG A 766 13.70 14.98 -4.50
N THR A 767 13.31 16.20 -4.84
CA THR A 767 14.08 17.10 -5.70
C THR A 767 15.42 17.44 -5.01
N ILE A 768 16.54 17.15 -5.67
CA ILE A 768 17.89 17.53 -5.23
C ILE A 768 18.22 18.93 -5.75
N SER A 769 17.95 19.18 -7.04
CA SER A 769 18.15 20.47 -7.69
C SER A 769 17.16 20.63 -8.85
N SER A 770 16.81 21.87 -9.17
CA SER A 770 16.00 22.20 -10.34
C SER A 770 16.37 23.58 -10.87
N SER A 771 16.52 23.69 -12.18
CA SER A 771 16.65 24.92 -12.97
C SER A 771 15.82 24.77 -14.25
N ASP A 772 15.69 25.86 -15.02
CA ASP A 772 14.92 25.90 -16.28
C ASP A 772 15.43 24.91 -17.33
N SER A 773 16.68 24.43 -17.22
CA SER A 773 17.29 23.48 -18.15
C SER A 773 17.70 22.14 -17.53
N LYS A 774 17.60 21.95 -16.20
CA LYS A 774 18.04 20.72 -15.54
C LYS A 774 17.36 20.47 -14.20
N SER A 775 16.79 19.28 -14.03
CA SER A 775 16.19 18.82 -12.77
C SER A 775 16.76 17.47 -12.35
N VAL A 776 17.07 17.34 -11.05
CA VAL A 776 17.59 16.11 -10.45
C VAL A 776 16.70 15.70 -9.29
N TYR A 777 16.25 14.46 -9.31
CA TYR A 777 15.41 13.85 -8.28
C TYR A 777 16.08 12.60 -7.72
N SER A 778 15.79 12.25 -6.48
CA SER A 778 16.27 11.01 -5.84
C SER A 778 15.16 10.34 -5.04
N ALA A 779 15.10 9.02 -5.15
CA ALA A 779 14.26 8.14 -4.34
C ALA A 779 15.13 7.06 -3.68
N MET A 780 14.71 6.58 -2.51
CA MET A 780 15.36 5.46 -1.81
C MET A 780 14.52 4.20 -1.95
N PHE A 781 15.15 3.09 -2.32
CA PHE A 781 14.53 1.77 -2.31
C PHE A 781 15.39 0.83 -1.45
N GLU A 782 14.90 0.48 -0.25
CA GLU A 782 15.70 -0.18 0.80
C GLU A 782 16.98 0.62 1.12
N VAL A 783 18.15 0.11 0.72
CA VAL A 783 19.47 0.75 0.83
C VAL A 783 19.97 1.36 -0.48
N ALA A 784 19.26 1.13 -1.58
CA ALA A 784 19.61 1.63 -2.90
C ALA A 784 19.15 3.09 -3.07
N ASN A 785 19.98 3.92 -3.69
CA ASN A 785 19.62 5.28 -4.08
C ASN A 785 19.42 5.33 -5.61
N ILE A 786 18.25 5.80 -6.01
CA ILE A 786 17.83 5.91 -7.41
C ILE A 786 17.77 7.40 -7.73
N THR A 787 18.76 7.88 -8.49
CA THR A 787 18.86 9.29 -8.90
C THR A 787 18.46 9.45 -10.36
N TYR A 788 17.54 10.36 -10.63
CA TYR A 788 16.93 10.59 -11.94
C TYR A 788 17.20 12.04 -12.36
N THR A 789 17.91 12.21 -13.47
CA THR A 789 18.31 13.51 -14.02
C THR A 789 17.62 13.75 -15.35
N LEU A 790 17.10 14.96 -15.51
CA LEU A 790 16.53 15.49 -16.75
C LEU A 790 17.31 16.75 -17.13
N GLU A 791 17.65 16.90 -18.40
CA GLU A 791 18.41 18.04 -18.91
C GLU A 791 17.94 18.41 -20.33
N SER A 792 17.68 19.69 -20.61
CA SER A 792 17.25 20.18 -21.92
C SER A 792 18.32 21.01 -22.62
N PHE A 793 18.37 20.90 -23.95
CA PHE A 793 19.43 21.46 -24.79
C PHE A 793 18.88 22.55 -25.70
N ASN A 794 19.15 23.81 -25.37
CA ASN A 794 18.74 24.96 -26.18
C ASN A 794 19.66 25.22 -27.39
N GLN A 795 20.77 24.48 -27.50
CA GLN A 795 21.75 24.54 -28.58
C GLN A 795 22.27 23.13 -28.86
N SER A 796 22.66 22.85 -30.11
CA SER A 796 23.22 21.55 -30.46
C SER A 796 24.54 21.32 -29.70
N THR A 797 24.64 20.17 -29.03
CA THR A 797 25.69 19.90 -28.05
C THR A 797 26.19 18.48 -28.21
N THR A 798 27.50 18.32 -28.40
CA THR A 798 28.16 17.01 -28.42
C THR A 798 28.47 16.54 -27.00
N LEU A 799 28.02 15.34 -26.66
CA LEU A 799 28.28 14.67 -25.38
C LEU A 799 29.04 13.35 -25.60
N THR A 800 29.60 12.79 -24.54
CA THR A 800 30.20 11.45 -24.56
C THR A 800 29.65 10.65 -23.38
N PHE A 801 29.11 9.47 -23.64
CA PHE A 801 28.57 8.56 -22.64
C PHE A 801 28.97 7.11 -22.98
N ALA A 802 29.48 6.38 -21.97
CA ALA A 802 29.87 4.97 -22.09
C ALA A 802 30.70 4.66 -23.36
N ASP A 803 31.74 5.45 -23.58
CA ASP A 803 32.67 5.40 -24.72
C ASP A 803 32.05 5.61 -26.11
N LYS A 804 30.83 6.17 -26.18
CA LYS A 804 30.18 6.64 -27.42
C LYS A 804 29.96 8.15 -27.41
N THR A 805 30.21 8.80 -28.54
CA THR A 805 29.90 10.22 -28.78
C THR A 805 28.45 10.35 -29.25
N ILE A 806 27.72 11.33 -28.70
CA ILE A 806 26.30 11.55 -28.94
C ILE A 806 26.08 13.01 -29.29
N GLN A 807 25.38 13.29 -30.39
CA GLN A 807 24.94 14.64 -30.74
C GLN A 807 23.52 14.88 -30.24
N MET A 808 23.37 15.84 -29.32
CA MET A 808 22.08 16.41 -28.90
C MET A 808 21.72 17.55 -29.86
N ASP A 809 20.51 17.56 -30.39
CA ASP A 809 19.99 18.68 -31.18
C ASP A 809 19.39 19.79 -30.29
N ALA A 810 19.31 21.01 -30.81
CA ALA A 810 18.59 22.08 -30.12
C ALA A 810 17.09 21.74 -30.02
N GLY A 811 16.48 21.99 -28.85
CA GLY A 811 15.10 21.63 -28.53
C GLY A 811 14.92 20.22 -27.93
N THR A 812 16.00 19.45 -27.74
CA THR A 812 15.94 18.09 -27.20
C THR A 812 16.06 18.02 -25.67
N MET A 813 15.70 16.86 -25.12
CA MET A 813 15.86 16.52 -23.70
C MET A 813 16.72 15.24 -23.56
N LYS A 814 17.43 15.12 -22.45
CA LYS A 814 18.20 13.96 -22.04
C LYS A 814 17.74 13.46 -20.69
N MET A 815 17.77 12.15 -20.51
CA MET A 815 17.30 11.47 -19.30
C MET A 815 18.38 10.52 -18.82
N THR A 816 18.86 10.68 -17.59
CA THR A 816 19.92 9.85 -17.02
C THR A 816 19.49 9.29 -15.67
N LEU A 817 19.47 7.95 -15.57
CA LEU A 817 19.14 7.20 -14.36
C LEU A 817 20.43 6.61 -13.77
N ASN A 818 20.71 6.93 -12.52
CA ASN A 818 21.85 6.42 -11.76
C ASN A 818 21.33 5.62 -10.57
N ILE A 819 21.59 4.32 -10.54
CA ILE A 819 21.20 3.40 -9.47
C ILE A 819 22.46 3.03 -8.70
N THR A 820 22.49 3.29 -7.39
CA THR A 820 23.62 2.92 -6.52
C THR A 820 23.18 2.04 -5.36
N ASN A 821 24.09 1.20 -4.86
CA ASN A 821 23.89 0.30 -3.71
C ASN A 821 22.69 -0.67 -3.86
N TRP A 822 22.41 -1.16 -5.07
CA TRP A 822 21.34 -2.14 -5.28
C TRP A 822 21.71 -3.50 -4.66
N SER A 823 21.04 -3.88 -3.57
CA SER A 823 21.34 -5.10 -2.82
C SER A 823 20.63 -6.31 -3.42
N TYR A 824 21.12 -6.85 -4.54
CA TYR A 824 20.57 -8.04 -5.21
C TYR A 824 20.25 -9.22 -4.25
N TYR A 825 19.17 -9.95 -4.55
CA TYR A 825 18.74 -11.20 -3.89
C TYR A 825 19.59 -12.41 -4.34
N GLY A 826 20.37 -12.27 -5.41
CA GLY A 826 21.35 -13.23 -5.89
C GLY A 826 22.28 -12.59 -6.92
N THR A 827 23.56 -12.96 -6.91
CA THR A 827 24.61 -12.52 -7.85
C THR A 827 24.36 -12.87 -9.31
N LEU A 828 23.41 -13.77 -9.56
CA LEU A 828 22.97 -14.18 -10.89
C LEU A 828 21.74 -13.39 -11.38
N ASN A 829 21.19 -12.50 -10.56
CA ASN A 829 20.08 -11.64 -10.96
C ASN A 829 20.58 -10.40 -11.69
N THR A 830 19.76 -9.84 -12.58
CA THR A 830 20.02 -8.59 -13.31
C THR A 830 18.89 -7.60 -13.07
N LEU A 831 19.08 -6.33 -13.47
CA LEU A 831 17.99 -5.36 -13.46
C LEU A 831 17.45 -5.10 -14.86
N GLN A 832 16.14 -4.92 -14.93
CA GLN A 832 15.42 -4.42 -16.09
C GLN A 832 14.77 -3.08 -15.73
N VAL A 833 15.15 -2.01 -16.42
CA VAL A 833 14.52 -0.69 -16.27
C VAL A 833 13.44 -0.54 -17.33
N VAL A 834 12.21 -0.21 -16.93
CA VAL A 834 11.07 -0.02 -17.83
C VAL A 834 10.65 1.45 -17.83
N MET A 835 10.54 2.02 -19.02
CA MET A 835 10.21 3.42 -19.27
C MET A 835 9.04 3.50 -20.24
N ARG A 836 8.24 4.57 -20.14
CA ARG A 836 7.07 4.79 -20.99
C ARG A 836 7.20 6.11 -21.74
N SER A 837 6.90 6.07 -23.04
CA SER A 837 6.54 7.24 -23.84
C SER A 837 5.04 7.20 -24.14
N HIS A 838 4.35 8.32 -23.96
CA HIS A 838 2.96 8.50 -24.37
C HIS A 838 2.86 9.77 -25.22
N VAL A 839 2.48 9.62 -26.48
CA VAL A 839 2.28 10.68 -27.47
C VAL A 839 0.79 10.91 -27.67
N ASN A 840 0.33 12.16 -27.54
CA ASN A 840 -1.06 12.60 -27.75
C ASN A 840 -1.07 13.79 -28.72
N VAL A 841 -2.07 13.86 -29.60
CA VAL A 841 -2.37 15.05 -30.41
C VAL A 841 -3.70 15.67 -29.94
N GLU A 842 -3.61 16.82 -29.26
CA GLU A 842 -4.75 17.57 -28.73
C GLU A 842 -5.31 18.51 -29.81
N GLY A 843 -6.52 18.22 -30.30
CA GLY A 843 -7.20 18.99 -31.32
C GLY A 843 -8.19 18.13 -32.11
N GLY A 844 -9.43 18.61 -32.24
CA GLY A 844 -10.44 17.95 -33.07
C GLY A 844 -10.06 17.92 -34.56
N PRO A 845 -10.79 17.16 -35.41
CA PRO A 845 -10.43 16.99 -36.82
C PRO A 845 -10.44 18.35 -37.55
N SER A 846 -9.25 18.89 -37.80
CA SER A 846 -9.09 20.03 -38.69
C SER A 846 -9.59 19.66 -40.08
N LYS A 847 -10.43 20.52 -40.66
CA LYS A 847 -10.84 20.41 -42.06
C LYS A 847 -9.70 20.83 -43.00
N THR A 848 -8.68 20.00 -43.09
CA THR A 848 -7.60 20.15 -44.08
C THR A 848 -7.28 18.79 -44.69
N ASN A 849 -7.65 18.60 -45.95
CA ASN A 849 -7.33 17.40 -46.75
C ASN A 849 -5.84 17.39 -47.17
N CYS A 850 -4.93 17.60 -46.22
CA CYS A 850 -3.52 17.30 -46.43
C CYS A 850 -3.33 15.81 -46.13
N GLY A 851 -2.86 15.04 -47.12
CA GLY A 851 -2.69 13.59 -47.02
C GLY A 851 -1.49 13.16 -46.18
N THR A 852 -1.31 13.71 -44.98
CA THR A 852 -0.21 13.36 -44.08
C THR A 852 -0.44 11.96 -43.50
N LYS A 853 0.43 11.02 -43.90
CA LYS A 853 0.39 9.64 -43.43
C LYS A 853 0.90 9.58 -41.99
N SER A 854 0.11 9.05 -41.08
CA SER A 854 0.63 8.65 -39.76
C SER A 854 1.56 7.47 -39.95
N SER A 855 2.79 7.56 -39.46
CA SER A 855 3.83 6.53 -39.62
C SER A 855 4.61 6.35 -38.32
N ASP A 856 4.91 5.11 -37.97
CA ASP A 856 5.83 4.77 -36.87
C ASP A 856 7.05 4.08 -37.49
N GLN A 857 8.23 4.65 -37.27
CA GLN A 857 9.50 4.06 -37.69
C GLN A 857 10.25 3.56 -36.44
N ILE A 858 10.42 2.24 -36.35
CA ILE A 858 11.21 1.60 -35.29
C ILE A 858 12.43 0.97 -35.96
N SER A 859 13.62 1.34 -35.52
CA SER A 859 14.87 0.73 -35.97
C SER A 859 15.45 -0.12 -34.86
N THR A 860 15.55 -1.43 -35.14
CA THR A 860 16.32 -2.39 -34.36
C THR A 860 17.48 -2.91 -35.20
N ASP A 861 18.60 -3.27 -34.57
CA ASP A 861 19.60 -4.10 -35.24
C ASP A 861 19.08 -5.53 -35.49
N ASP A 862 19.85 -6.34 -36.22
CA ASP A 862 19.54 -7.75 -36.53
C ASP A 862 19.34 -8.65 -35.28
N ASN A 863 19.64 -8.14 -34.08
CA ASN A 863 19.54 -8.84 -32.80
C ASN A 863 18.36 -8.34 -31.95
N GLY A 864 17.52 -7.46 -32.49
CA GLY A 864 16.40 -6.85 -31.79
C GLY A 864 16.82 -5.82 -30.75
N VAL A 865 18.05 -5.28 -30.82
CA VAL A 865 18.47 -4.14 -29.99
C VAL A 865 17.91 -2.87 -30.61
N LEU A 866 17.12 -2.13 -29.84
CA LEU A 866 16.52 -0.87 -30.28
C LEU A 866 17.59 0.22 -30.45
N ASN A 867 17.66 0.82 -31.63
CA ASN A 867 18.58 1.92 -31.95
C ASN A 867 17.86 3.27 -31.89
N PHE A 868 16.69 3.37 -32.54
CA PHE A 868 15.84 4.55 -32.48
C PHE A 868 14.36 4.23 -32.69
N MET A 869 13.52 5.19 -32.30
CA MET A 869 12.07 5.20 -32.52
C MET A 869 11.64 6.59 -32.99
N ALA A 870 10.87 6.67 -34.07
CA ALA A 870 10.19 7.88 -34.51
C ALA A 870 8.68 7.61 -34.65
N ILE A 871 7.86 8.56 -34.19
CA ILE A 871 6.39 8.51 -34.24
C ILE A 871 5.91 9.79 -34.92
N GLU A 872 5.38 9.70 -36.13
CA GLU A 872 4.86 10.84 -36.89
C GLU A 872 3.33 10.86 -36.88
N ARG A 873 2.74 11.98 -36.48
CA ARG A 873 1.28 12.21 -36.48
C ARG A 873 0.97 13.62 -36.98
N GLN A 874 0.09 13.74 -37.98
CA GLN A 874 -0.36 15.01 -38.57
C GLN A 874 0.80 15.95 -39.01
N GLY A 875 1.87 15.40 -39.60
CA GLY A 875 3.04 16.17 -40.03
C GLY A 875 3.94 16.69 -38.90
N ARG A 876 3.76 16.17 -37.68
CA ARG A 876 4.64 16.42 -36.52
C ARG A 876 5.29 15.12 -36.08
N SER A 877 6.58 15.15 -35.81
CA SER A 877 7.33 13.97 -35.34
C SER A 877 7.65 14.03 -33.85
N PHE A 878 7.72 12.85 -33.22
CA PHE A 878 8.45 12.56 -31.98
C PHE A 878 9.60 11.62 -32.33
N TYR A 879 10.74 11.77 -31.65
CA TYR A 879 11.94 10.97 -31.88
C TYR A 879 12.62 10.59 -30.56
N ALA A 880 13.26 9.43 -30.52
CA ALA A 880 14.06 8.94 -29.41
C ALA A 880 15.19 8.02 -29.92
N LYS A 881 16.39 8.18 -29.39
CA LYS A 881 17.57 7.34 -29.62
C LYS A 881 17.81 6.44 -28.40
N PHE A 882 18.48 5.32 -28.62
CA PHE A 882 18.82 4.38 -27.55
C PHE A 882 20.26 3.92 -27.72
N VAL A 883 21.02 3.96 -26.62
CA VAL A 883 22.42 3.52 -26.61
C VAL A 883 22.47 2.10 -26.05
N ASP A 884 23.12 1.19 -26.78
CA ASP A 884 23.36 -0.19 -26.37
C ASP A 884 24.54 -0.32 -25.37
N ARG A 885 24.70 0.70 -24.52
CA ARG A 885 25.75 0.81 -23.51
C ARG A 885 25.20 1.41 -22.22
N VAL A 886 25.80 1.00 -21.10
CA VAL A 886 25.66 1.63 -19.77
C VAL A 886 27.01 1.68 -19.09
N ILE A 887 27.13 2.51 -18.05
CA ILE A 887 28.31 2.55 -17.18
C ILE A 887 28.01 1.70 -15.96
N SER A 888 28.63 0.52 -15.88
CA SER A 888 28.55 -0.41 -14.74
C SER A 888 29.83 -0.32 -13.92
N ASP A 889 29.73 0.00 -12.64
CA ASP A 889 30.85 0.21 -11.70
C ASP A 889 31.98 1.09 -12.28
N GLY A 890 31.59 2.15 -12.99
CA GLY A 890 32.50 3.11 -13.63
C GLY A 890 33.08 2.71 -14.99
N ARG A 891 32.63 1.59 -15.59
CA ARG A 891 33.10 1.10 -16.90
C ARG A 891 31.97 0.94 -17.90
N ALA A 892 32.20 1.33 -19.15
CA ALA A 892 31.27 1.05 -20.24
C ALA A 892 31.10 -0.47 -20.43
N THR A 893 29.88 -0.91 -20.74
CA THR A 893 29.55 -2.31 -21.09
C THR A 893 28.22 -2.37 -21.82
N PHE A 894 27.91 -3.50 -22.46
CA PHE A 894 26.67 -3.71 -23.21
C PHE A 894 25.42 -3.63 -22.32
N SER A 895 24.34 -3.06 -22.87
CA SER A 895 22.97 -3.12 -22.36
C SER A 895 22.02 -3.37 -23.52
N LYS A 896 20.84 -3.94 -23.23
CA LYS A 896 19.85 -4.29 -24.26
C LYS A 896 18.57 -3.45 -24.12
N PRO A 897 18.46 -2.31 -24.80
CA PRO A 897 17.18 -1.62 -25.01
C PRO A 897 16.29 -2.39 -26.01
N TYR A 898 15.01 -2.56 -25.70
CA TYR A 898 14.00 -3.15 -26.58
C TYR A 898 12.57 -2.74 -26.19
N ILE A 899 11.61 -2.87 -27.12
CA ILE A 899 10.19 -2.55 -26.86
C ILE A 899 9.50 -3.77 -26.26
N ILE A 900 8.73 -3.58 -25.17
CA ILE A 900 7.93 -4.64 -24.54
C ILE A 900 6.44 -4.54 -24.82
N ASN A 901 5.92 -3.34 -25.11
CA ASN A 901 4.52 -3.12 -25.46
C ASN A 901 4.37 -1.82 -26.27
N GLN A 902 3.44 -1.81 -27.23
CA GLN A 902 3.05 -0.62 -27.99
C GLN A 902 1.55 -0.69 -28.26
N THR A 903 0.83 0.37 -27.91
CA THR A 903 -0.62 0.48 -28.13
C THR A 903 -0.94 1.80 -28.81
N THR A 904 -1.71 1.73 -29.90
CA THR A 904 -2.13 2.88 -30.70
C THR A 904 -3.65 2.88 -30.81
N ASP A 905 -4.29 4.02 -30.55
CA ASP A 905 -5.75 4.12 -30.62
C ASP A 905 -6.27 4.02 -32.06
N GLY A 906 -7.51 3.55 -32.22
CA GLY A 906 -8.16 3.38 -33.54
C GLY A 906 -8.36 4.67 -34.35
N SER A 907 -8.11 5.84 -33.78
CA SER A 907 -8.07 7.14 -34.46
C SER A 907 -6.65 7.57 -34.88
N SER A 908 -5.62 6.80 -34.53
CA SER A 908 -4.18 7.11 -34.64
C SER A 908 -3.69 8.33 -33.84
N GLN A 909 -4.52 8.99 -33.03
CA GLN A 909 -4.16 10.22 -32.31
C GLN A 909 -3.28 9.98 -31.06
N ASN A 910 -3.41 8.81 -30.43
CA ASN A 910 -2.62 8.42 -29.25
C ASN A 910 -1.71 7.24 -29.57
N SER A 911 -0.48 7.26 -29.04
CA SER A 911 0.42 6.11 -29.02
C SER A 911 1.12 6.03 -27.67
N THR A 912 1.10 4.85 -27.04
CA THR A 912 1.88 4.56 -25.83
C THR A 912 2.84 3.42 -26.11
N THR A 913 4.12 3.61 -25.76
CA THR A 913 5.18 2.61 -25.96
C THR A 913 5.97 2.41 -24.68
N ASP A 914 6.09 1.15 -24.24
CA ASP A 914 6.92 0.74 -23.11
C ASP A 914 8.23 0.14 -23.62
N ILE A 915 9.35 0.69 -23.13
CA ILE A 915 10.72 0.31 -23.48
C ILE A 915 11.39 -0.29 -22.24
N ALA A 916 11.93 -1.50 -22.39
CA ALA A 916 12.78 -2.13 -21.39
C ALA A 916 14.27 -1.94 -21.73
N ILE A 917 15.11 -1.77 -20.72
CA ILE A 917 16.57 -1.84 -20.83
C ILE A 917 17.07 -2.86 -19.83
N ASP A 918 17.60 -3.97 -20.32
CA ASP A 918 18.29 -4.97 -19.48
C ASP A 918 19.71 -4.51 -19.19
N LEU A 919 20.09 -4.56 -17.91
CA LEU A 919 21.38 -4.12 -17.38
C LEU A 919 22.30 -5.31 -17.08
N PRO A 920 23.63 -5.10 -17.15
CA PRO A 920 24.60 -6.00 -16.53
C PRO A 920 24.39 -6.07 -15.01
N PHE A 921 24.97 -7.09 -14.38
CA PHE A 921 25.19 -7.06 -12.93
C PHE A 921 26.17 -5.91 -12.58
N PHE A 922 25.98 -5.29 -11.42
CA PHE A 922 26.88 -4.26 -10.88
C PHE A 922 26.93 -4.37 -9.36
N ARG A 923 28.06 -4.02 -8.73
CA ARG A 923 28.26 -4.12 -7.29
C ARG A 923 28.02 -2.80 -6.55
N TYR A 924 28.30 -1.67 -7.19
CA TYR A 924 28.26 -0.34 -6.60
C TYR A 924 27.28 0.59 -7.32
N SER A 925 27.35 0.69 -8.66
CA SER A 925 26.46 1.55 -9.43
C SER A 925 26.26 1.14 -10.89
N ALA A 926 25.09 1.49 -11.43
CA ALA A 926 24.82 1.54 -12.86
C ALA A 926 24.27 2.91 -13.26
N ILE A 927 24.89 3.52 -14.28
CA ILE A 927 24.40 4.76 -14.91
C ILE A 927 23.89 4.41 -16.31
N ILE A 928 22.66 4.83 -16.58
CA ILE A 928 21.86 4.47 -17.74
C ILE A 928 21.37 5.78 -18.36
N ASP A 929 21.62 5.95 -19.65
CA ASP A 929 21.43 7.23 -20.33
C ASP A 929 20.64 7.00 -21.63
N PRO A 930 19.33 6.70 -21.53
CA PRO A 930 18.45 6.60 -22.69
C PRO A 930 18.27 7.97 -23.32
N ASP A 931 18.86 8.14 -24.50
CA ASP A 931 18.88 9.39 -25.26
C ASP A 931 17.52 9.70 -25.92
N PHE A 932 16.54 10.12 -25.11
CA PHE A 932 15.24 10.60 -25.56
C PHE A 932 15.32 11.98 -26.23
N SER A 933 16.10 12.09 -27.32
CA SER A 933 16.23 13.26 -28.18
C SER A 933 14.91 13.63 -28.90
N VAL A 934 13.96 14.19 -28.16
CA VAL A 934 12.67 14.64 -28.69
C VAL A 934 12.86 15.90 -29.53
N LEU A 935 12.75 15.73 -30.84
CA LEU A 935 12.60 16.82 -31.79
C LEU A 935 11.11 16.97 -32.14
N LEU A 936 10.57 18.17 -31.96
CA LEU A 936 9.24 18.53 -32.46
C LEU A 936 9.43 19.28 -33.77
N THR A 937 8.76 18.84 -34.84
CA THR A 937 8.79 19.53 -36.14
C THR A 937 7.43 20.07 -36.49
N SER A 938 7.42 21.29 -37.04
CA SER A 938 6.28 21.79 -37.81
C SER A 938 6.31 21.13 -39.21
N PRO A 939 5.16 20.94 -39.87
CA PRO A 939 5.16 20.60 -41.30
C PRO A 939 5.86 21.71 -42.10
N PRO A 940 6.55 21.41 -43.21
CA PRO A 940 7.20 22.42 -44.04
C PRO A 940 6.16 23.40 -44.61
N ASP A 941 6.46 24.71 -44.53
CA ASP A 941 5.54 25.79 -44.90
C ASP A 941 5.15 25.82 -46.40
N ASP A 942 5.87 25.09 -47.26
CA ASP A 942 5.75 25.19 -48.73
C ASP A 942 4.73 24.25 -49.40
N GLU A 943 4.16 23.26 -48.71
CA GLU A 943 3.11 22.38 -49.31
C GLU A 943 1.67 22.76 -48.92
N CYS A 944 1.47 23.69 -47.97
CA CYS A 944 0.14 24.13 -47.53
C CYS A 944 -0.39 25.39 -48.24
N ASN A 945 0.21 25.79 -49.37
CA ASN A 945 -0.49 26.64 -50.33
C ASN A 945 -1.52 25.78 -51.09
N PRO A 946 -2.84 25.95 -50.88
CA PRO A 946 -3.78 25.49 -51.88
C PRO A 946 -3.45 26.24 -53.17
N LYS A 947 -3.02 25.53 -54.22
CA LYS A 947 -3.07 26.09 -55.56
C LYS A 947 -4.51 26.54 -55.78
N GLU A 948 -4.72 27.79 -56.20
CA GLU A 948 -6.04 28.35 -56.55
C GLU A 948 -6.62 27.71 -57.83
N ASP A 949 -6.63 26.38 -57.92
CA ASP A 949 -7.09 25.66 -59.11
C ASP A 949 -7.63 24.25 -58.81
N ASP A 950 -8.17 24.01 -57.61
CA ASP A 950 -9.05 22.87 -57.36
C ASP A 950 -10.48 23.12 -57.91
N ARG A 951 -10.54 23.68 -59.13
CA ARG A 951 -11.74 23.62 -59.98
C ARG A 951 -11.68 22.26 -60.68
N PRO A 952 -12.68 21.38 -60.51
CA PRO A 952 -12.62 20.07 -61.13
C PRO A 952 -12.52 20.21 -62.65
N ALA A 953 -11.80 19.30 -63.32
CA ALA A 953 -11.41 19.45 -64.73
C ALA A 953 -12.57 19.66 -65.75
N TRP A 954 -13.82 19.43 -65.34
CA TRP A 954 -15.03 19.76 -66.11
C TRP A 954 -15.47 21.22 -66.02
N PHE A 955 -15.02 22.00 -65.03
CA PHE A 955 -15.48 23.37 -64.77
C PHE A 955 -15.14 24.33 -65.92
N LEU A 956 -13.88 24.39 -66.35
CA LEU A 956 -13.47 25.29 -67.45
C LEU A 956 -14.19 24.91 -68.77
N PRO A 957 -14.23 23.63 -69.19
CA PRO A 957 -15.04 23.21 -70.34
C PRO A 957 -16.52 23.57 -70.21
N VAL A 958 -17.17 23.32 -69.07
CA VAL A 958 -18.61 23.56 -68.90
C VAL A 958 -18.95 25.06 -68.86
N VAL A 959 -18.16 25.88 -68.16
CA VAL A 959 -18.38 27.34 -68.08
C VAL A 959 -18.13 28.02 -69.43
N VAL A 960 -17.23 27.50 -70.27
CA VAL A 960 -17.02 28.02 -71.63
C VAL A 960 -18.04 27.47 -72.64
N THR A 961 -18.42 26.19 -72.55
CA THR A 961 -19.33 25.58 -73.54
C THR A 961 -20.79 25.86 -73.29
N ALA A 962 -21.27 25.96 -72.04
CA ALA A 962 -22.68 26.19 -71.75
C ALA A 962 -23.22 27.54 -72.31
N PRO A 963 -22.49 28.67 -72.22
CA PRO A 963 -22.91 29.92 -72.87
C PRO A 963 -22.89 29.85 -74.39
N VAL A 964 -21.91 29.15 -74.98
CA VAL A 964 -21.77 29.01 -76.44
C VAL A 964 -22.88 28.12 -77.02
N VAL A 965 -23.17 26.98 -76.39
CA VAL A 965 -24.25 26.08 -76.79
C VAL A 965 -25.63 26.71 -76.53
N GLY A 966 -25.80 27.40 -75.40
CA GLY A 966 -27.02 28.16 -75.10
C GLY A 966 -27.27 29.29 -76.12
N GLY A 967 -26.24 30.08 -76.44
CA GLY A 967 -26.30 31.12 -77.46
C GLY A 967 -26.63 30.57 -78.85
N ALA A 968 -25.96 29.48 -79.27
CA ALA A 968 -26.24 28.82 -80.54
C ALA A 968 -27.66 28.24 -80.62
N ALA A 969 -28.17 27.67 -79.53
CA ALA A 969 -29.55 27.17 -79.44
C ALA A 969 -30.59 28.30 -79.52
N ILE A 970 -30.33 29.44 -78.88
CA ILE A 970 -31.20 30.63 -78.95
C ILE A 970 -31.19 31.23 -80.36
N ILE A 971 -30.03 31.36 -81.00
CA ILE A 971 -29.91 31.86 -82.38
C ILE A 971 -30.57 30.89 -83.37
N GLY A 972 -30.37 29.58 -83.22
CA GLY A 972 -31.01 28.55 -84.04
C GLY A 972 -32.53 28.52 -83.88
N GLY A 973 -33.03 28.64 -82.64
CA GLY A 973 -34.46 28.76 -82.33
C GLY A 973 -35.09 30.02 -82.91
N ALA A 974 -34.42 31.18 -82.76
CA ALA A 974 -34.85 32.44 -83.36
C ALA A 974 -34.89 32.36 -84.90
N TYR A 975 -33.85 31.81 -85.54
CA TYR A 975 -33.81 31.60 -86.98
C TYR A 975 -34.93 30.68 -87.47
N PHE A 976 -35.20 29.57 -86.78
CA PHE A 976 -36.27 28.64 -87.12
C PHE A 976 -37.67 29.28 -86.97
N LEU A 977 -37.88 30.09 -85.92
CA LEU A 977 -39.13 30.82 -85.71
C LEU A 977 -39.34 31.93 -86.75
N ILE A 978 -38.29 32.66 -87.13
CA ILE A 978 -38.34 33.66 -88.22
C ILE A 978 -38.66 32.99 -89.56
N LYS A 979 -37.99 31.87 -89.87
CA LYS A 979 -38.21 31.11 -91.11
C LYS A 979 -39.63 30.53 -91.22
N LYS A 980 -40.32 30.29 -90.09
CA LYS A 980 -41.71 29.79 -90.05
C LYS A 980 -42.77 30.88 -90.21
N LYS A 981 -42.40 32.17 -90.24
CA LYS A 981 -43.36 33.31 -90.19
C LYS A 981 -43.32 34.28 -91.39
N LEU A 982 -42.47 34.04 -92.38
CA LEU A 982 -42.39 34.83 -93.62
C LEU A 982 -42.55 33.95 -94.86
N TYR A 983 -43.80 33.56 -95.14
CA TYR A 983 -44.21 33.12 -96.47
C TYR A 983 -44.59 34.40 -97.24
N ILE A 984 -43.80 34.77 -98.25
CA ILE A 984 -44.10 35.90 -99.12
C ILE A 984 -45.04 35.40 -100.21
N ASP A 985 -46.28 35.86 -100.18
CA ASP A 985 -47.22 35.71 -101.31
C ASP A 985 -47.05 36.90 -102.27
N VAL A 986 -47.17 36.65 -103.58
CA VAL A 986 -46.86 37.63 -104.63
C VAL A 986 -48.08 37.83 -105.51
N SER A 987 -48.74 38.99 -105.40
CA SER A 987 -49.77 39.40 -106.37
C SER A 987 -49.78 40.92 -106.63
N SER A 988 -49.27 41.26 -107.81
CA SER A 988 -49.45 42.44 -108.66
C SER A 988 -50.38 43.62 -108.28
N LYS A 989 -49.88 44.81 -108.65
CA LYS A 989 -50.52 45.86 -109.50
C LYS A 989 -51.32 47.05 -108.89
N ASP A 990 -50.70 48.23 -109.07
CA ASP A 990 -51.14 49.35 -109.92
C ASP A 990 -52.14 50.45 -109.44
N TRP A 991 -51.60 51.68 -109.25
CA TRP A 991 -52.20 53.05 -109.35
C TRP A 991 -53.43 53.31 -108.42
N ILE A 992 -53.98 54.50 -108.13
CA ILE A 992 -53.81 55.91 -108.54
C ILE A 992 -53.82 56.74 -107.23
N ASP A 993 -53.14 57.87 -107.09
CA ASP A 993 -52.21 58.52 -108.03
C ASP A 993 -50.79 57.93 -107.92
#